data_AF-A0A523Y2T1-F1
#
_entry.id   AF-A0A523Y2T1-F1
#
_cell.length_a   1.000
_cell.length_b   1.000
_cell.length_c   1.000
_cell.angle_alpha   90.00
_cell.angle_beta   90.00
_cell.angle_gamma   90.00
#
_symmetry.space_group_name_H-M   'P 1'
#
loop_
_entity.id
_entity.type
_entity.pdbx_description
1 polymer ?
#
loop_
_entity_poly.entity_id
_entity_poly.type
_entity_poly.pdbx_seq_one_letter_code
_entity_poly.pdbx_strand_id
1 'polypeptide(L)'
;MRTIALIFSVLLTAFTLITCGGGGDSDGDISSSTSMSAINGSAVKGPIDGAEIKLYYFDDTGSEVEIPAANAPVLTDSTGAFNFAVNGTDLTEITSPITSIPLAVNEDLNINDYNLWDRGAGRDLVWASLSLKDAAGNWVLGRTVDDFELTETVLDANGAVVAGPTHITFSDPDTYYQFDGPGFWERTVTDEKLDIVFIVDTSGTMSDEMPDIRSELHEFVDRLQAQHVDFRFAIIGDDCVPGSQDIFPSDDNTPFPFSGVMEATEIHAAIDDYYLTTAGEWWEPNTGYDSLMLATTFDWRTDPDVRKVIVLITDTVPQSVYGTFWYLDSTAANRTAVELALKDKGFEVYYSQPATKAEVMDHPDMDRYTDEDFNPKAGCTQLSSGEWDCGFASVGNRLDWPFDQDQIAVSGSTPIVDSQYYFAWRSSISDSSTPSNHTVRITISTPDPDNASATLEQSFDYVPVLETTDLYVNLSNVLGATITEDVTIDVFYNMGDRTHKFDWGYQNTTTPGEIHYNLLPVGDYTLSVSYGWGDYEYEVLYYEGHTPITVPSGGMTIGFELATGAVDIELAKARGLVKDLKYWGVTDKHFAGFAEDAESWLDDLEQNGIDWTDMERIKRFYVAMSGYVNASGYAEVEAERLTEDFEQILLKFRDIIERVRGLNEDSTVVLGISLTEAIARLDLVASGEIIGAKVSVEALKTFAEEKLVPLLIDEVIKLIPAGQYQSLLSTMVDTLILGHWDDWPELLETIGDLALNQALDDIRAQVLSEITDELFDAIDLPGNVPDPALEAIRQIIEAFANNGYDGISQSIEANANQAGEWVDDIFFAIQDELAAGPVRDFVLPMLQLIVRSAVLQQEIDDDVVIRVLAHFFTQQVIVKPYFGSPVAGQLDDALTKAQTFVPTSTSDGDRRVDMHNDFADFRTRGDPDDMDTLNDDAWDALSQQDLIDDMATVLDTLSNIVDTILYPLFGGLCSSGYPTCAMMDDLRNFTAALDAIGLMTKVVEMIMKTEDLVELKDDVAFINNLLLVE
;
A
#
# COMPACT_ATOMS: atom_id res chain seq x y z
N MET A 1 27.68 19.81 33.53
CA MET A 1 27.12 20.39 34.78
C MET A 1 26.61 19.25 35.65
N ARG A 2 26.93 19.28 36.95
CA ARG A 2 26.53 18.30 37.98
C ARG A 2 25.10 18.60 38.46
N THR A 3 24.30 17.53 38.59
CA THR A 3 23.49 17.10 39.76
C THR A 3 22.52 18.10 40.44
N ILE A 4 21.27 17.63 40.66
CA ILE A 4 20.34 17.75 41.82
C ILE A 4 18.89 17.75 41.29
N ALA A 5 17.84 17.06 41.76
CA ALA A 5 17.52 15.93 42.67
C ALA A 5 15.97 15.75 42.54
N LEU A 6 15.39 14.54 42.35
CA LEU A 6 14.92 13.53 43.34
C LEU A 6 13.84 14.01 44.35
N ILE A 7 12.65 13.36 44.34
CA ILE A 7 11.90 12.68 45.46
C ILE A 7 10.36 12.66 45.27
N PHE A 8 9.76 11.45 45.24
CA PHE A 8 8.60 10.90 46.01
C PHE A 8 8.04 9.64 45.28
N SER A 9 8.41 8.37 45.58
CA SER A 9 8.05 7.43 46.67
C SER A 9 6.57 6.94 46.77
N VAL A 10 6.33 5.72 46.23
CA VAL A 10 5.79 4.46 46.84
C VAL A 10 4.65 4.49 47.88
N LEU A 11 3.58 3.69 47.65
CA LEU A 11 2.81 2.78 48.55
C LEU A 11 1.58 2.26 47.73
N LEU A 12 0.98 1.07 47.86
CA LEU A 12 1.09 -0.15 48.66
C LEU A 12 0.16 -1.22 48.03
N THR A 13 0.51 -2.48 48.24
CA THR A 13 -0.13 -3.75 47.87
C THR A 13 -1.49 -4.04 48.56
N ALA A 14 -2.26 -4.94 47.91
CA ALA A 14 -2.96 -6.11 48.48
C ALA A 14 -4.44 -6.07 48.94
N PHE A 15 -5.22 -6.94 48.27
CA PHE A 15 -6.32 -7.84 48.69
C PHE A 15 -7.68 -7.26 49.19
N THR A 16 -8.76 -7.75 48.55
CA THR A 16 -9.78 -8.60 49.22
C THR A 16 -10.63 -9.39 48.22
N LEU A 17 -10.65 -10.71 48.41
CA LEU A 17 -11.71 -11.64 48.03
C LEU A 17 -13.00 -11.34 48.82
N ILE A 18 -14.17 -11.49 48.19
CA ILE A 18 -15.43 -11.80 48.88
C ILE A 18 -15.96 -13.12 48.33
N THR A 19 -15.84 -14.13 49.17
CA THR A 19 -16.67 -15.34 49.19
C THR A 19 -18.05 -14.99 49.75
N CYS A 20 -19.12 -15.53 49.16
CA CYS A 20 -20.36 -15.82 49.89
C CYS A 20 -20.62 -17.32 49.84
N GLY A 21 -20.42 -17.98 50.98
CA GLY A 21 -20.95 -19.30 51.24
C GLY A 21 -22.37 -19.21 51.81
N GLY A 22 -23.18 -20.21 51.49
CA GLY A 22 -24.48 -20.44 52.10
C GLY A 22 -24.86 -21.90 51.97
N GLY A 23 -24.56 -22.70 52.99
CA GLY A 23 -25.06 -24.07 53.12
C GLY A 23 -26.52 -24.10 53.57
N GLY A 24 -27.23 -25.15 53.17
CA GLY A 24 -28.57 -25.46 53.65
C GLY A 24 -28.98 -26.87 53.25
N ASP A 25 -28.83 -27.82 54.18
CA ASP A 25 -29.58 -29.08 54.18
C ASP A 25 -31.07 -28.78 54.33
N SER A 26 -31.90 -29.47 53.54
CA SER A 26 -33.26 -29.83 53.98
C SER A 26 -33.78 -31.05 53.21
N ASP A 27 -33.93 -32.16 53.94
CA ASP A 27 -34.90 -33.22 53.66
C ASP A 27 -36.31 -32.62 53.43
N GLY A 28 -37.06 -33.12 52.45
CA GLY A 28 -38.48 -32.77 52.30
C GLY A 28 -39.16 -33.28 51.03
N ASP A 29 -39.82 -34.43 51.16
CA ASP A 29 -41.01 -34.93 50.46
C ASP A 29 -41.25 -34.69 48.94
N ILE A 30 -41.41 -35.83 48.26
CA ILE A 30 -41.96 -35.99 46.92
C ILE A 30 -43.43 -35.50 46.92
N SER A 31 -43.71 -34.44 46.16
CA SER A 31 -45.06 -34.16 45.68
C SER A 31 -45.02 -33.85 44.18
N SER A 32 -45.89 -34.52 43.43
CA SER A 32 -45.99 -34.45 41.98
C SER A 32 -46.37 -33.05 41.50
N SER A 33 -45.38 -32.28 41.04
CA SER A 33 -45.61 -31.10 40.19
C SER A 33 -45.23 -31.46 38.76
N THR A 34 -46.15 -31.25 37.82
CA THR A 34 -45.87 -31.19 36.39
C THR A 34 -44.67 -30.28 36.15
N SER A 35 -43.54 -30.84 35.69
CA SER A 35 -42.33 -30.07 35.39
C SER A 35 -42.59 -29.18 34.18
N MET A 36 -42.56 -27.87 34.37
CA MET A 36 -42.43 -26.92 33.28
C MET A 36 -40.94 -26.77 32.97
N SER A 37 -40.57 -26.95 31.70
CA SER A 37 -39.24 -26.62 31.21
C SER A 37 -39.32 -25.27 30.50
N ALA A 38 -38.35 -24.40 30.70
CA ALA A 38 -38.30 -23.08 30.10
C ALA A 38 -36.99 -22.87 29.33
N ILE A 39 -37.09 -22.29 28.14
CA ILE A 39 -35.96 -21.85 27.31
C ILE A 39 -35.85 -20.34 27.49
N ASN A 40 -34.70 -19.86 27.97
CA ASN A 40 -34.39 -18.44 28.00
C ASN A 40 -33.44 -18.13 26.84
N GLY A 41 -33.71 -17.07 26.08
CA GLY A 41 -32.89 -16.66 24.94
C GLY A 41 -32.89 -15.16 24.76
N SER A 42 -32.07 -14.68 23.81
CA SER A 42 -32.03 -13.26 23.42
C SER A 42 -31.84 -13.11 21.91
N ALA A 43 -32.62 -12.23 21.28
CA ALA A 43 -32.48 -11.90 19.86
C ALA A 43 -31.42 -10.79 19.66
N VAL A 44 -30.23 -11.17 19.20
CA VAL A 44 -29.01 -10.32 19.30
C VAL A 44 -28.80 -9.37 18.10
N LYS A 45 -29.48 -9.57 16.96
CA LYS A 45 -29.41 -8.66 15.79
C LYS A 45 -30.62 -7.73 15.76
N GLY A 46 -30.54 -6.60 16.45
CA GLY A 46 -31.56 -5.56 16.51
C GLY A 46 -32.69 -5.90 17.49
N PRO A 47 -32.59 -5.55 18.79
CA PRO A 47 -33.62 -5.89 19.77
C PRO A 47 -34.93 -5.18 19.44
N ILE A 48 -35.93 -5.96 19.01
CA ILE A 48 -37.30 -5.48 18.81
C ILE A 48 -38.04 -5.71 20.13
N ASP A 49 -38.33 -4.64 20.88
CA ASP A 49 -39.13 -4.71 22.10
C ASP A 49 -40.58 -5.13 21.75
N GLY A 50 -41.08 -6.18 22.41
CA GLY A 50 -42.43 -6.69 22.18
C GLY A 50 -42.61 -7.60 20.96
N ALA A 51 -41.54 -8.18 20.39
CA ALA A 51 -41.64 -9.19 19.35
C ALA A 51 -42.13 -10.53 19.93
N GLU A 52 -43.07 -11.19 19.24
CA GLU A 52 -43.61 -12.48 19.66
C GLU A 52 -42.70 -13.64 19.21
N ILE A 53 -42.29 -14.47 20.17
CA ILE A 53 -41.49 -15.68 19.94
C ILE A 53 -42.41 -16.90 19.86
N LYS A 54 -42.25 -17.67 18.78
CA LYS A 54 -42.96 -18.93 18.53
C LYS A 54 -41.96 -20.02 18.17
N LEU A 55 -42.21 -21.23 18.64
CA LEU A 55 -41.42 -22.42 18.33
C LEU A 55 -42.22 -23.33 17.43
N TYR A 56 -41.57 -23.86 16.41
CA TYR A 56 -42.14 -24.82 15.48
C TYR A 56 -41.25 -26.06 15.39
N TYR A 57 -41.85 -27.21 15.10
CA TYR A 57 -41.14 -28.41 14.67
C TYR A 57 -41.76 -28.94 13.39
N PHE A 58 -41.01 -29.74 12.63
CA PHE A 58 -41.55 -30.47 11.48
C PHE A 58 -41.96 -31.87 11.92
N ASP A 59 -43.20 -32.25 11.62
CA ASP A 59 -43.66 -33.62 11.86
C ASP A 59 -43.08 -34.61 10.82
N ASP A 60 -43.42 -35.89 10.94
CA ASP A 60 -42.96 -36.96 10.05
C ASP A 60 -43.49 -36.82 8.60
N THR A 61 -44.38 -35.86 8.34
CA THR A 61 -44.86 -35.49 7.01
C THR A 61 -44.15 -34.27 6.42
N GLY A 62 -43.23 -33.66 7.18
CA GLY A 62 -42.59 -32.40 6.82
C GLY A 62 -43.50 -31.19 6.99
N SER A 63 -44.61 -31.32 7.73
CA SER A 63 -45.51 -30.20 8.03
C SER A 63 -45.03 -29.46 9.27
N GLU A 64 -45.04 -28.13 9.22
CA GLU A 64 -44.65 -27.27 10.34
C GLU A 64 -45.78 -27.23 11.40
N VAL A 65 -45.45 -27.55 12.65
CA VAL A 65 -46.38 -27.60 13.78
C VAL A 65 -45.87 -26.70 14.91
N GLU A 66 -46.70 -25.76 15.36
CA GLU A 66 -46.37 -24.83 16.46
C GLU A 66 -46.39 -25.54 17.81
N ILE A 67 -45.34 -25.36 18.61
CA ILE A 67 -45.30 -25.75 20.02
C ILE A 67 -45.92 -24.61 20.83
N PRO A 68 -47.09 -24.81 21.46
CA PRO A 68 -47.72 -23.74 22.23
C PRO A 68 -46.91 -23.43 23.50
N ALA A 69 -46.55 -22.17 23.70
CA ALA A 69 -45.92 -21.74 24.95
C ALA A 69 -46.95 -21.77 26.10
N ALA A 70 -46.58 -22.38 27.23
CA ALA A 70 -47.34 -22.34 28.48
C ALA A 70 -47.53 -20.91 29.01
N ASN A 71 -46.68 -19.98 28.58
CA ASN A 71 -46.73 -18.56 28.89
C ASN A 71 -47.02 -17.67 27.67
N ALA A 72 -47.71 -18.19 26.65
CA ALA A 72 -48.07 -17.39 25.46
C ALA A 72 -48.96 -16.17 25.81
N PRO A 73 -48.75 -15.00 25.17
CA PRO A 73 -47.70 -14.72 24.19
C PRO A 73 -46.33 -14.55 24.85
N VAL A 74 -45.30 -15.12 24.23
CA VAL A 74 -43.90 -14.93 24.66
C VAL A 74 -43.36 -13.71 23.93
N LEU A 75 -43.12 -12.63 24.66
CA LEU A 75 -42.62 -11.39 24.09
C LEU A 75 -41.18 -11.14 24.50
N THR A 76 -40.38 -10.60 23.59
CA THR A 76 -39.06 -10.04 23.91
C THR A 76 -39.20 -8.77 24.73
N ASP A 77 -38.24 -8.53 25.63
CA ASP A 77 -38.10 -7.26 26.32
C ASP A 77 -37.22 -6.26 25.53
N SER A 78 -36.98 -5.08 26.10
CA SER A 78 -36.16 -4.03 25.50
C SER A 78 -34.70 -4.41 25.24
N THR A 79 -34.23 -5.55 25.79
CA THR A 79 -32.89 -6.10 25.56
C THR A 79 -32.90 -7.25 24.54
N GLY A 80 -34.07 -7.58 23.99
CA GLY A 80 -34.27 -8.73 23.11
C GLY A 80 -34.42 -10.06 23.85
N ALA A 81 -34.41 -10.05 25.19
CA ALA A 81 -34.48 -11.27 25.99
C ALA A 81 -35.92 -11.81 26.06
N PHE A 82 -36.07 -13.14 26.04
CA PHE A 82 -37.36 -13.82 26.16
C PHE A 82 -37.25 -15.08 27.02
N ASN A 83 -38.41 -15.53 27.52
CA ASN A 83 -38.56 -16.80 28.25
C ASN A 83 -39.74 -17.57 27.66
N PHE A 84 -39.47 -18.73 27.07
CA PHE A 84 -40.47 -19.61 26.48
C PHE A 84 -40.66 -20.85 27.36
N ALA A 85 -41.80 -20.96 28.04
CA ALA A 85 -42.14 -22.10 28.89
C ALA A 85 -42.98 -23.12 28.12
N VAL A 86 -42.72 -24.42 28.30
CA VAL A 86 -43.51 -25.51 27.68
C VAL A 86 -44.07 -26.41 28.79
N ASN A 87 -45.34 -26.82 28.68
CA ASN A 87 -45.85 -27.89 29.54
C ASN A 87 -45.34 -29.23 29.05
N GLY A 88 -44.82 -30.07 29.96
CA GLY A 88 -44.36 -31.42 29.59
C GLY A 88 -45.44 -32.32 28.97
N THR A 89 -46.73 -31.97 29.06
CA THR A 89 -47.83 -32.68 28.38
C THR A 89 -47.99 -32.29 26.91
N ASP A 90 -47.53 -31.11 26.50
CA ASP A 90 -47.68 -30.61 25.12
C ASP A 90 -46.61 -31.21 24.18
N LEU A 91 -45.64 -31.93 24.75
CA LEU A 91 -44.60 -32.70 24.03
C LEU A 91 -44.97 -34.19 23.86
N THR A 92 -46.19 -34.62 24.26
CA THR A 92 -46.53 -36.04 24.37
C THR A 92 -46.89 -36.77 23.07
N GLU A 93 -46.95 -36.08 21.93
CA GLU A 93 -47.11 -36.73 20.61
C GLU A 93 -45.80 -36.90 19.82
N ILE A 94 -44.65 -36.44 20.36
CA ILE A 94 -43.33 -36.76 19.80
C ILE A 94 -42.90 -38.15 20.31
N THR A 95 -43.66 -39.19 19.96
CA THR A 95 -43.30 -40.59 20.25
C THR A 95 -43.36 -41.44 18.99
N SER A 96 -42.31 -41.33 18.17
CA SER A 96 -41.74 -42.48 17.44
C SER A 96 -40.52 -42.97 18.22
N PRO A 97 -40.18 -44.27 18.15
CA PRO A 97 -39.73 -45.02 19.30
C PRO A 97 -38.37 -44.55 19.81
N ILE A 98 -38.39 -43.88 20.96
CA ILE A 98 -37.26 -43.97 21.89
C ILE A 98 -37.29 -45.41 22.40
N THR A 99 -36.64 -46.30 21.65
CA THR A 99 -35.97 -47.43 22.26
C THR A 99 -35.06 -46.83 23.32
N SER A 100 -35.41 -47.03 24.59
CA SER A 100 -34.47 -46.94 25.68
C SER A 100 -33.41 -48.02 25.48
N ILE A 101 -32.48 -47.77 24.56
CA ILE A 101 -31.14 -48.31 24.67
C ILE A 101 -30.57 -47.58 25.89
N PRO A 102 -30.00 -48.28 26.87
CA PRO A 102 -29.19 -47.57 27.86
C PRO A 102 -28.14 -46.77 27.08
N LEU A 103 -28.12 -45.45 27.22
CA LEU A 103 -26.98 -44.63 26.80
C LEU A 103 -25.78 -45.10 27.66
N ALA A 104 -25.11 -46.14 27.19
CA ALA A 104 -23.68 -46.18 27.27
C ALA A 104 -23.19 -45.33 26.10
N VAL A 105 -22.94 -44.03 26.33
CA VAL A 105 -21.97 -43.34 25.48
C VAL A 105 -20.63 -43.86 25.95
N ASN A 106 -20.15 -44.92 25.31
CA ASN A 106 -18.73 -45.20 25.20
C ASN A 106 -18.45 -45.09 23.71
N GLU A 107 -18.49 -43.86 23.19
CA GLU A 107 -17.99 -43.56 21.85
C GLU A 107 -16.55 -43.10 21.99
N ASP A 108 -15.69 -44.04 22.37
CA ASP A 108 -14.29 -43.74 22.63
C ASP A 108 -13.52 -43.67 21.28
N LEU A 109 -13.98 -44.36 20.22
CA LEU A 109 -13.46 -44.33 18.85
C LEU A 109 -14.61 -44.18 17.83
N ASN A 110 -14.54 -43.17 16.96
CA ASN A 110 -15.56 -42.89 15.93
C ASN A 110 -14.93 -42.65 14.54
N ILE A 111 -15.51 -43.23 13.48
CA ILE A 111 -15.13 -42.94 12.10
C ILE A 111 -15.93 -41.71 11.66
N ASN A 112 -15.24 -40.65 11.26
CA ASN A 112 -15.90 -39.39 10.88
C ASN A 112 -16.22 -39.37 9.39
N ASP A 113 -15.25 -39.73 8.55
CA ASP A 113 -15.38 -39.73 7.10
C ASP A 113 -14.45 -40.78 6.44
N TYR A 114 -14.73 -41.15 5.20
CA TYR A 114 -13.89 -42.03 4.40
C TYR A 114 -14.26 -41.96 2.92
N ASN A 115 -13.27 -42.16 2.04
CA ASN A 115 -13.51 -42.21 0.60
C ASN A 115 -12.57 -43.16 -0.14
N LEU A 116 -13.08 -43.75 -1.23
CA LEU A 116 -12.28 -44.38 -2.29
C LEU A 116 -12.18 -43.33 -3.41
N TRP A 117 -10.99 -42.83 -3.70
CA TRP A 117 -10.87 -41.57 -4.43
C TRP A 117 -10.10 -41.68 -5.76
N ASP A 118 -9.30 -42.72 -5.98
CA ASP A 118 -8.70 -42.96 -7.30
C ASP A 118 -8.61 -44.45 -7.65
N ARG A 119 -8.69 -44.73 -8.96
CA ARG A 119 -8.45 -46.02 -9.62
C ARG A 119 -7.49 -45.93 -10.81
N GLY A 120 -6.60 -44.94 -10.87
CA GLY A 120 -5.62 -44.77 -11.93
C GLY A 120 -4.65 -45.96 -12.03
N ALA A 121 -4.65 -46.66 -13.17
CA ALA A 121 -3.75 -47.78 -13.50
C ALA A 121 -3.87 -49.06 -12.62
N GLY A 122 -5.05 -49.34 -12.05
CA GLY A 122 -5.32 -50.58 -11.29
C GLY A 122 -4.91 -50.53 -9.82
N ARG A 123 -5.13 -49.36 -9.19
CA ARG A 123 -4.73 -49.05 -7.82
C ARG A 123 -5.93 -48.44 -7.10
N ASP A 124 -6.45 -49.07 -6.06
CA ASP A 124 -7.54 -48.51 -5.26
C ASP A 124 -6.92 -47.65 -4.14
N LEU A 125 -7.08 -46.33 -4.22
CA LEU A 125 -6.60 -45.39 -3.19
C LEU A 125 -7.75 -45.06 -2.23
N VAL A 126 -7.51 -45.21 -0.92
CA VAL A 126 -8.52 -45.06 0.12
C VAL A 126 -7.99 -44.12 1.20
N TRP A 127 -8.88 -43.31 1.76
CA TRP A 127 -8.59 -42.58 2.98
C TRP A 127 -9.75 -42.68 3.98
N ALA A 128 -9.45 -42.47 5.25
CA ALA A 128 -10.42 -42.38 6.34
C ALA A 128 -9.96 -41.40 7.41
N SER A 129 -10.92 -40.74 8.07
CA SER A 129 -10.68 -39.94 9.27
C SER A 129 -11.45 -40.51 10.46
N LEU A 130 -10.86 -40.40 11.64
CA LEU A 130 -11.48 -40.85 12.88
C LEU A 130 -11.19 -39.90 14.03
N SER A 131 -12.07 -39.92 15.03
CA SER A 131 -11.92 -39.20 16.29
C SER A 131 -11.79 -40.19 17.45
N LEU A 132 -11.03 -39.79 18.47
CA LEU A 132 -10.81 -40.59 19.69
C LEU A 132 -11.05 -39.72 20.93
N LYS A 133 -11.92 -40.18 21.82
CA LYS A 133 -12.24 -39.51 23.10
C LYS A 133 -12.10 -40.49 24.27
N ASP A 134 -11.74 -39.96 25.44
CA ASP A 134 -11.77 -40.71 26.69
C ASP A 134 -13.20 -40.77 27.26
N ALA A 135 -13.40 -41.58 28.29
CA ALA A 135 -14.69 -41.72 28.98
C ALA A 135 -15.17 -40.42 29.66
N ALA A 136 -14.31 -39.42 29.82
CA ALA A 136 -14.67 -38.09 30.30
C ALA A 136 -15.05 -37.13 29.15
N GLY A 137 -14.97 -37.58 27.89
CA GLY A 137 -15.27 -36.82 26.69
C GLY A 137 -14.14 -35.92 26.21
N ASN A 138 -12.93 -36.03 26.79
CA ASN A 138 -11.77 -35.28 26.34
C ASN A 138 -11.17 -35.94 25.09
N TRP A 139 -10.62 -35.12 24.20
CA TRP A 139 -9.86 -35.60 23.05
C TRP A 139 -8.61 -36.36 23.51
N VAL A 140 -8.36 -37.51 22.89
CA VAL A 140 -7.11 -38.25 23.06
C VAL A 140 -6.17 -37.83 21.95
N LEU A 141 -5.03 -37.25 22.33
CA LEU A 141 -4.08 -36.60 21.43
C LEU A 141 -2.77 -37.38 21.33
N GLY A 142 -1.96 -37.07 20.31
CA GLY A 142 -0.57 -37.53 20.20
C GLY A 142 -0.42 -39.02 19.93
N ARG A 143 -1.40 -39.65 19.27
CA ARG A 143 -1.28 -41.04 18.80
C ARG A 143 -0.40 -41.10 17.55
N THR A 144 0.36 -42.18 17.47
CA THR A 144 1.20 -42.51 16.32
C THR A 144 0.53 -43.57 15.45
N VAL A 145 1.00 -43.76 14.23
CA VAL A 145 0.51 -44.82 13.34
C VAL A 145 0.61 -46.22 13.98
N ASP A 146 1.60 -46.45 14.84
CA ASP A 146 1.81 -47.73 15.56
C ASP A 146 0.77 -47.98 16.67
N ASP A 147 0.02 -46.95 17.08
CA ASP A 147 -1.08 -47.06 18.03
C ASP A 147 -2.38 -47.55 17.37
N PHE A 148 -2.38 -47.71 16.04
CA PHE A 148 -3.52 -48.16 15.26
C PHE A 148 -3.19 -49.45 14.50
N GLU A 149 -4.17 -50.35 14.44
CA GLU A 149 -4.14 -51.53 13.59
C GLU A 149 -5.29 -51.46 12.58
N LEU A 150 -4.95 -51.40 11.30
CA LEU A 150 -5.90 -51.36 10.20
C LEU A 150 -5.83 -52.64 9.37
N THR A 151 -6.99 -53.22 9.07
CA THR A 151 -7.09 -54.43 8.24
C THR A 151 -8.17 -54.33 7.17
N GLU A 152 -7.90 -54.90 5.99
CA GLU A 152 -8.86 -55.01 4.89
C GLU A 152 -9.38 -56.44 4.78
N THR A 153 -10.70 -56.58 4.67
CA THR A 153 -11.37 -57.88 4.47
C THR A 153 -12.34 -57.79 3.31
N VAL A 154 -12.24 -58.71 2.34
CA VAL A 154 -13.17 -58.78 1.20
C VAL A 154 -14.36 -59.65 1.58
N LEU A 155 -15.56 -59.11 1.39
CA LEU A 155 -16.84 -59.76 1.63
C LEU A 155 -17.56 -60.02 0.30
N ASP A 156 -18.19 -61.17 0.16
CA ASP A 156 -19.10 -61.45 -0.96
C ASP A 156 -20.45 -60.72 -0.82
N ALA A 157 -21.32 -60.85 -1.83
CA ALA A 157 -22.65 -60.23 -1.83
C ALA A 157 -23.59 -60.68 -0.68
N ASN A 158 -23.23 -61.74 0.07
CA ASN A 158 -23.96 -62.21 1.24
C ASN A 158 -23.29 -61.79 2.56
N GLY A 159 -22.20 -61.01 2.49
CA GLY A 159 -21.38 -60.60 3.65
C GLY A 159 -20.42 -61.69 4.14
N ALA A 160 -20.17 -62.76 3.37
CA ALA A 160 -19.22 -63.79 3.76
C ALA A 160 -17.79 -63.39 3.38
N VAL A 161 -16.84 -63.56 4.30
CA VAL A 161 -15.42 -63.30 4.05
C VAL A 161 -14.89 -64.22 2.96
N VAL A 162 -14.33 -63.64 1.90
CA VAL A 162 -13.71 -64.37 0.79
C VAL A 162 -12.20 -64.13 0.68
N ALA A 163 -11.68 -63.04 1.24
CA ALA A 163 -10.25 -62.75 1.40
C ALA A 163 -9.99 -61.83 2.59
N GLY A 164 -8.77 -61.84 3.13
CA GLY A 164 -8.39 -61.09 4.34
C GLY A 164 -8.72 -61.82 5.66
N PRO A 165 -8.52 -61.18 6.83
CA PRO A 165 -8.00 -59.81 6.98
C PRO A 165 -6.54 -59.69 6.55
N THR A 166 -6.23 -58.63 5.81
CA THR A 166 -4.85 -58.26 5.44
C THR A 166 -4.50 -56.95 6.15
N HIS A 167 -3.34 -56.89 6.79
CA HIS A 167 -2.88 -55.64 7.42
C HIS A 167 -2.59 -54.57 6.37
N ILE A 168 -3.08 -53.36 6.61
CA ILE A 168 -2.71 -52.17 5.84
C ILE A 168 -1.33 -51.71 6.31
N THR A 169 -0.47 -51.35 5.37
CA THR A 169 0.87 -50.82 5.66
C THR A 169 1.05 -49.46 4.99
N PHE A 170 1.61 -48.51 5.72
CA PHE A 170 1.86 -47.14 5.23
C PHE A 170 3.29 -46.94 4.72
N SER A 171 4.08 -48.02 4.62
CA SER A 171 5.48 -47.99 4.22
C SER A 171 5.68 -48.14 2.71
N ASP A 172 4.76 -47.63 1.89
CA ASP A 172 4.92 -47.67 0.43
C ASP A 172 6.06 -46.71 0.02
N PRO A 173 7.10 -47.17 -0.69
CA PRO A 173 8.17 -46.27 -1.15
C PRO A 173 7.69 -45.18 -2.12
N ASP A 174 6.51 -45.34 -2.73
CA ASP A 174 5.90 -44.32 -3.59
C ASP A 174 4.89 -43.47 -2.76
N THR A 175 5.35 -42.37 -2.16
CA THR A 175 4.54 -41.47 -1.30
C THR A 175 3.38 -40.77 -2.05
N TYR A 176 3.42 -40.77 -3.38
CA TYR A 176 2.38 -40.19 -4.25
C TYR A 176 0.97 -40.73 -3.94
N TYR A 177 0.84 -41.99 -3.52
CA TYR A 177 -0.47 -42.61 -3.25
C TYR A 177 -1.09 -42.24 -1.90
N GLN A 178 -0.37 -41.44 -1.11
CA GLN A 178 -0.72 -41.10 0.26
C GLN A 178 -0.81 -39.58 0.39
N PHE A 179 -1.53 -38.92 -0.54
CA PHE A 179 -1.60 -37.45 -0.61
C PHE A 179 -0.21 -36.80 -0.53
N ASP A 180 0.74 -37.39 -1.26
CA ASP A 180 2.15 -36.97 -1.31
C ASP A 180 2.86 -36.92 0.06
N GLY A 181 2.44 -37.75 1.03
CA GLY A 181 3.01 -37.79 2.37
C GLY A 181 3.08 -39.19 3.00
N PRO A 182 3.18 -39.29 4.34
CA PRO A 182 3.41 -40.57 5.04
C PRO A 182 2.18 -41.48 5.15
N GLY A 183 0.98 -40.99 4.79
CA GLY A 183 -0.27 -41.74 4.89
C GLY A 183 -0.91 -41.77 6.28
N PHE A 184 -0.37 -41.03 7.24
CA PHE A 184 -0.95 -40.85 8.57
C PHE A 184 -0.68 -39.43 9.08
N TRP A 185 -1.72 -38.76 9.59
CA TRP A 185 -1.62 -37.42 10.18
C TRP A 185 -2.58 -37.27 11.36
N GLU A 186 -2.22 -36.44 12.32
CA GLU A 186 -3.11 -35.93 13.34
C GLU A 186 -3.41 -34.46 13.05
N ARG A 187 -4.69 -34.10 13.04
CA ARG A 187 -5.16 -32.71 13.01
C ARG A 187 -5.86 -32.42 14.32
N THR A 188 -5.22 -31.65 15.18
CA THR A 188 -5.75 -31.27 16.50
C THR A 188 -5.68 -29.76 16.64
N VAL A 189 -6.84 -29.12 16.82
CA VAL A 189 -6.97 -27.66 16.80
C VAL A 189 -7.90 -27.11 17.89
N THR A 190 -7.62 -25.87 18.29
CA THR A 190 -8.48 -24.99 19.08
C THR A 190 -9.40 -24.19 18.17
N ASP A 191 -10.21 -23.29 18.76
CA ASP A 191 -11.03 -22.33 18.01
C ASP A 191 -10.23 -21.12 17.49
N GLU A 192 -8.95 -20.99 17.84
CA GLU A 192 -8.10 -19.94 17.28
C GLU A 192 -7.72 -20.28 15.84
N LYS A 193 -8.19 -19.46 14.89
CA LYS A 193 -7.88 -19.60 13.47
C LYS A 193 -6.97 -18.49 12.98
N LEU A 194 -5.90 -18.87 12.30
CA LEU A 194 -4.91 -17.96 11.74
C LEU A 194 -4.62 -18.32 10.29
N ASP A 195 -4.80 -17.38 9.39
CA ASP A 195 -4.15 -17.43 8.08
C ASP A 195 -2.99 -16.44 8.11
N ILE A 196 -1.82 -16.86 7.64
CA ILE A 196 -0.64 -16.02 7.64
C ILE A 196 0.21 -16.19 6.38
N VAL A 197 0.55 -15.07 5.76
CA VAL A 197 1.48 -14.98 4.63
C VAL A 197 2.75 -14.28 5.10
N PHE A 198 3.90 -14.94 4.94
CA PHE A 198 5.21 -14.32 5.11
C PHE A 198 5.75 -13.89 3.76
N ILE A 199 6.02 -12.59 3.62
CA ILE A 199 6.80 -12.02 2.53
C ILE A 199 8.21 -11.84 3.07
N VAL A 200 9.17 -12.54 2.49
CA VAL A 200 10.56 -12.51 2.95
C VAL A 200 11.42 -12.05 1.81
N ASP A 201 12.17 -10.98 2.06
CA ASP A 201 13.20 -10.50 1.18
C ASP A 201 14.25 -11.59 0.97
N THR A 202 14.43 -11.97 -0.30
CA THR A 202 15.38 -12.98 -0.75
C THR A 202 16.49 -12.38 -1.58
N SER A 203 16.73 -11.07 -1.50
CA SER A 203 17.89 -10.44 -2.12
C SER A 203 19.21 -10.90 -1.47
N GLY A 204 20.33 -10.58 -2.12
CA GLY A 204 21.64 -11.04 -1.70
C GLY A 204 22.09 -10.42 -0.37
N THR A 205 21.56 -9.24 -0.02
CA THR A 205 21.86 -8.55 1.24
C THR A 205 21.36 -9.32 2.45
N MET A 206 20.24 -10.03 2.31
CA MET A 206 19.62 -10.85 3.36
C MET A 206 20.41 -12.13 3.71
N SER A 207 21.55 -12.40 3.04
CA SER A 207 22.27 -13.67 3.17
C SER A 207 22.85 -13.94 4.57
N ASP A 208 23.19 -12.89 5.33
CA ASP A 208 23.70 -13.02 6.70
C ASP A 208 22.56 -13.23 7.71
N GLU A 209 21.37 -12.70 7.44
CA GLU A 209 20.16 -12.72 8.28
C GLU A 209 19.30 -13.96 8.03
N MET A 210 19.30 -14.48 6.79
CA MET A 210 18.43 -15.58 6.35
C MET A 210 18.52 -16.83 7.25
N PRO A 211 19.69 -17.27 7.76
CA PRO A 211 19.74 -18.40 8.69
C PRO A 211 18.93 -18.19 9.97
N ASP A 212 18.94 -16.98 10.52
CA ASP A 212 18.20 -16.63 11.73
C ASP A 212 16.70 -16.49 11.41
N ILE A 213 16.35 -15.85 10.27
CA ILE A 213 14.95 -15.76 9.80
C ILE A 213 14.33 -17.15 9.61
N ARG A 214 15.02 -18.09 8.95
CA ARG A 214 14.54 -19.47 8.80
C ARG A 214 14.33 -20.12 10.16
N SER A 215 15.27 -19.94 11.09
CA SER A 215 15.14 -20.47 12.46
C SER A 215 13.87 -19.94 13.15
N GLU A 216 13.60 -18.64 13.07
CA GLU A 216 12.41 -18.01 13.63
C GLU A 216 11.11 -18.51 12.96
N LEU A 217 11.11 -18.71 11.64
CA LEU A 217 9.95 -19.28 10.95
C LEU A 217 9.70 -20.74 11.33
N HIS A 218 10.73 -21.57 11.51
CA HIS A 218 10.58 -22.93 12.05
C HIS A 218 10.00 -22.89 13.48
N GLU A 219 10.54 -22.04 14.35
CA GLU A 219 10.05 -21.90 15.73
C GLU A 219 8.60 -21.41 15.76
N PHE A 220 8.19 -20.54 14.83
CA PHE A 220 6.82 -20.09 14.70
C PHE A 220 5.86 -21.24 14.34
N VAL A 221 6.19 -22.05 13.33
CA VAL A 221 5.38 -23.22 12.94
C VAL A 221 5.28 -24.22 14.09
N ASP A 222 6.40 -24.53 14.76
CA ASP A 222 6.43 -25.41 15.94
C ASP A 222 5.54 -24.87 17.06
N ARG A 223 5.56 -23.55 17.28
CA ARG A 223 4.74 -22.87 18.29
C ARG A 223 3.25 -22.96 17.94
N LEU A 224 2.87 -22.75 16.68
CA LEU A 224 1.49 -22.89 16.22
C LEU A 224 0.98 -24.33 16.41
N GLN A 225 1.80 -25.34 16.08
CA GLN A 225 1.47 -26.75 16.32
C GLN A 225 1.33 -27.08 17.80
N ALA A 226 2.27 -26.62 18.63
CA ALA A 226 2.27 -26.88 20.08
C ALA A 226 1.08 -26.22 20.79
N GLN A 227 0.58 -25.10 20.27
CA GLN A 227 -0.60 -24.40 20.77
C GLN A 227 -1.90 -24.87 20.10
N HIS A 228 -1.82 -25.80 19.14
CA HIS A 228 -2.97 -26.34 18.42
C HIS A 228 -3.80 -25.24 17.73
N VAL A 229 -3.13 -24.27 17.11
CA VAL A 229 -3.82 -23.25 16.30
C VAL A 229 -4.34 -23.89 15.03
N ASP A 230 -5.55 -23.53 14.60
CA ASP A 230 -6.04 -23.86 13.27
C ASP A 230 -5.41 -22.89 12.26
N PHE A 231 -4.18 -23.18 11.85
CA PHE A 231 -3.39 -22.28 11.01
C PHE A 231 -3.32 -22.70 9.54
N ARG A 232 -3.18 -21.71 8.65
CA ARG A 232 -2.67 -21.88 7.29
C ARG A 232 -1.51 -20.92 7.06
N PHE A 233 -0.43 -21.41 6.49
CA PHE A 233 0.84 -20.71 6.33
C PHE A 233 1.24 -20.67 4.85
N ALA A 234 1.70 -19.52 4.37
CA ALA A 234 2.14 -19.28 3.00
C ALA A 234 3.41 -18.42 2.97
N ILE A 235 4.18 -18.51 1.89
CA ILE A 235 5.44 -17.76 1.69
C ILE A 235 5.45 -17.08 0.33
N ILE A 236 5.88 -15.82 0.29
CA ILE A 236 6.35 -15.12 -0.91
C ILE A 236 7.83 -14.82 -0.69
N GLY A 237 8.70 -15.34 -1.56
CA GLY A 237 10.09 -14.88 -1.67
C GLY A 237 10.12 -13.60 -2.52
N ASP A 238 10.70 -12.53 -2.00
CA ASP A 238 10.67 -11.19 -2.59
C ASP A 238 12.10 -10.76 -2.97
N ASP A 239 12.45 -10.87 -4.25
CA ASP A 239 13.75 -10.41 -4.79
C ASP A 239 13.51 -9.15 -5.64
N CYS A 240 13.69 -9.24 -6.96
CA CYS A 240 13.55 -8.12 -7.90
C CYS A 240 12.16 -8.02 -8.58
N VAL A 241 11.40 -9.13 -8.61
CA VAL A 241 10.02 -9.24 -9.09
C VAL A 241 9.40 -10.43 -8.38
N PRO A 242 8.14 -10.37 -7.92
CA PRO A 242 7.46 -11.54 -7.39
C PRO A 242 7.27 -12.57 -8.52
N GLY A 243 8.16 -13.55 -8.59
CA GLY A 243 8.08 -14.66 -9.55
C GLY A 243 8.84 -14.52 -10.88
N SER A 244 9.81 -13.60 -11.04
CA SER A 244 10.59 -13.54 -12.31
C SER A 244 11.49 -14.76 -12.53
N GLN A 245 11.49 -15.30 -13.74
CA GLN A 245 12.27 -16.49 -14.14
C GLN A 245 13.79 -16.25 -14.30
N ASP A 246 14.28 -15.03 -14.06
CA ASP A 246 15.53 -14.57 -14.66
C ASP A 246 16.81 -15.06 -13.97
N ILE A 247 16.73 -15.60 -12.76
CA ILE A 247 17.93 -16.09 -12.06
C ILE A 247 18.02 -17.63 -12.05
N PHE A 248 16.91 -18.37 -12.13
CA PHE A 248 16.92 -19.83 -12.23
C PHE A 248 15.80 -20.37 -13.13
N PRO A 249 16.13 -21.14 -14.18
CA PRO A 249 15.15 -21.71 -15.09
C PRO A 249 14.52 -22.97 -14.47
N SER A 250 13.50 -22.80 -13.63
CA SER A 250 12.55 -23.86 -13.30
C SER A 250 11.20 -23.26 -12.91
N ASP A 251 10.15 -24.09 -12.97
CA ASP A 251 8.75 -23.78 -12.65
C ASP A 251 8.51 -23.39 -11.16
N ASP A 252 9.50 -22.77 -10.53
CA ASP A 252 9.78 -22.73 -9.09
C ASP A 252 9.86 -21.29 -8.53
N ASN A 253 9.31 -20.26 -9.19
CA ASN A 253 9.27 -18.90 -8.60
C ASN A 253 7.86 -18.48 -8.13
N THR A 254 7.00 -19.48 -7.96
CA THR A 254 5.61 -19.31 -7.51
C THR A 254 5.57 -19.10 -6.00
N PRO A 255 4.69 -18.25 -5.44
CA PRO A 255 4.48 -18.22 -4.00
C PRO A 255 4.11 -19.60 -3.44
N PHE A 256 4.65 -19.96 -2.28
CA PHE A 256 4.24 -21.18 -1.58
C PHE A 256 2.79 -21.01 -1.08
N PRO A 257 1.83 -21.82 -1.56
CA PRO A 257 0.42 -21.64 -1.26
C PRO A 257 0.10 -21.94 0.20
N PHE A 258 -1.11 -21.57 0.64
CA PHE A 258 -1.57 -21.89 1.98
C PHE A 258 -1.52 -23.39 2.26
N SER A 259 -0.71 -23.77 3.26
CA SER A 259 -0.62 -25.13 3.79
C SER A 259 -1.01 -25.15 5.27
N GLY A 260 -1.71 -26.20 5.70
CA GLY A 260 -2.35 -26.29 7.01
C GLY A 260 -1.59 -27.10 8.07
N VAL A 261 -2.30 -27.46 9.14
CA VAL A 261 -1.77 -28.19 10.30
C VAL A 261 -1.21 -29.56 9.92
N MET A 262 -1.90 -30.25 9.00
CA MET A 262 -1.46 -31.56 8.48
C MET A 262 -0.26 -31.47 7.51
N GLU A 263 0.23 -30.27 7.21
CA GLU A 263 1.26 -30.00 6.19
C GLU A 263 2.49 -29.29 6.79
N ALA A 264 2.67 -29.35 8.11
CA ALA A 264 3.81 -28.69 8.78
C ALA A 264 5.18 -29.18 8.31
N THR A 265 5.30 -30.44 7.86
CA THR A 265 6.57 -30.94 7.31
C THR A 265 6.89 -30.27 5.97
N GLU A 266 5.88 -30.07 5.14
CA GLU A 266 5.95 -29.39 3.86
C GLU A 266 6.25 -27.90 4.05
N ILE A 267 5.66 -27.26 5.07
CA ILE A 267 5.97 -25.88 5.44
C ILE A 267 7.43 -25.74 5.87
N HIS A 268 7.92 -26.63 6.74
CA HIS A 268 9.33 -26.62 7.13
C HIS A 268 10.27 -26.87 5.93
N ALA A 269 9.88 -27.76 5.02
CA ALA A 269 10.64 -27.98 3.79
C ALA A 269 10.66 -26.70 2.94
N ALA A 270 9.53 -26.01 2.79
CA ALA A 270 9.44 -24.75 2.04
C ALA A 270 10.33 -23.65 2.64
N ILE A 271 10.42 -23.55 3.97
CA ILE A 271 11.33 -22.63 4.67
C ILE A 271 12.81 -22.94 4.35
N ASP A 272 13.16 -24.22 4.22
CA ASP A 272 14.53 -24.66 3.95
C ASP A 272 14.93 -24.61 2.46
N ASP A 273 13.94 -24.62 1.56
CA ASP A 273 14.11 -24.79 0.11
C ASP A 273 14.33 -23.45 -0.65
N TYR A 274 14.12 -23.49 -1.97
CA TYR A 274 14.34 -22.38 -2.88
C TYR A 274 13.49 -21.14 -2.56
N TYR A 275 12.31 -21.27 -1.95
CA TYR A 275 11.41 -20.15 -1.64
C TYR A 275 12.06 -19.04 -0.80
N LEU A 276 13.05 -19.41 0.03
CA LEU A 276 13.81 -18.48 0.87
C LEU A 276 15.30 -18.49 0.53
N THR A 277 15.67 -18.89 -0.68
CA THR A 277 17.07 -18.85 -1.12
C THR A 277 17.43 -17.45 -1.59
N THR A 278 18.46 -16.88 -0.99
CA THR A 278 18.92 -15.54 -1.35
C THR A 278 19.56 -15.52 -2.74
N ALA A 279 19.12 -14.62 -3.61
CA ALA A 279 19.56 -14.40 -4.99
C ALA A 279 19.78 -12.90 -5.25
N GLY A 280 19.89 -12.46 -6.52
CA GLY A 280 19.98 -11.02 -6.84
C GLY A 280 21.32 -10.33 -6.53
N GLU A 281 21.40 -9.04 -6.90
CA GLU A 281 22.53 -8.18 -6.55
C GLU A 281 22.27 -7.47 -5.20
N TRP A 282 23.34 -7.16 -4.46
CA TRP A 282 23.26 -6.77 -3.05
C TRP A 282 22.93 -5.28 -2.84
N TRP A 283 22.32 -4.63 -3.82
CA TRP A 283 22.19 -3.18 -3.86
C TRP A 283 20.84 -2.68 -4.36
N GLU A 284 19.88 -3.58 -4.48
CA GLU A 284 18.63 -3.36 -5.17
C GLU A 284 17.48 -3.11 -4.18
N PRO A 285 16.63 -2.08 -4.40
CA PRO A 285 15.35 -2.00 -3.70
C PRO A 285 14.48 -3.19 -4.12
N ASN A 286 13.77 -3.80 -3.17
CA ASN A 286 12.96 -5.00 -3.44
C ASN A 286 11.54 -4.66 -3.92
N THR A 287 10.78 -5.65 -4.37
CA THR A 287 9.39 -5.47 -4.80
C THR A 287 8.35 -5.54 -3.67
N GLY A 288 8.69 -5.08 -2.47
CA GLY A 288 7.84 -5.21 -1.27
C GLY A 288 6.42 -4.68 -1.42
N TYR A 289 6.19 -3.60 -2.20
CA TYR A 289 4.84 -3.11 -2.47
C TYR A 289 4.01 -4.07 -3.33
N ASP A 290 4.61 -4.68 -4.34
CA ASP A 290 3.96 -5.68 -5.18
C ASP A 290 3.66 -6.95 -4.40
N SER A 291 4.63 -7.43 -3.63
CA SER A 291 4.47 -8.61 -2.77
C SER A 291 3.38 -8.42 -1.71
N LEU A 292 3.27 -7.22 -1.12
CA LEU A 292 2.18 -6.90 -0.18
C LEU A 292 0.80 -6.94 -0.84
N MET A 293 0.68 -6.45 -2.07
CA MET A 293 -0.58 -6.53 -2.82
C MET A 293 -0.87 -7.98 -3.25
N LEU A 294 0.12 -8.71 -3.75
CA LEU A 294 0.02 -10.12 -4.14
C LEU A 294 -0.41 -10.99 -2.97
N ALA A 295 0.05 -10.73 -1.75
CA ALA A 295 -0.40 -11.44 -0.55
C ALA A 295 -1.93 -11.38 -0.37
N THR A 296 -2.61 -10.35 -0.90
CA THR A 296 -4.07 -10.21 -0.79
C THR A 296 -4.85 -11.15 -1.71
N THR A 297 -4.22 -11.76 -2.73
CA THR A 297 -4.90 -12.66 -3.70
C THR A 297 -4.86 -14.14 -3.30
N PHE A 298 -4.18 -14.46 -2.21
CA PHE A 298 -4.23 -15.81 -1.65
C PHE A 298 -5.67 -16.21 -1.27
N ASP A 299 -5.94 -17.51 -1.22
CA ASP A 299 -7.26 -18.04 -0.86
C ASP A 299 -7.54 -17.94 0.65
N TRP A 300 -7.67 -16.71 1.17
CA TRP A 300 -7.92 -16.41 2.58
C TRP A 300 -9.29 -16.93 3.05
N ARG A 301 -9.36 -17.51 4.26
CA ARG A 301 -10.62 -17.98 4.84
C ARG A 301 -11.54 -16.78 5.05
N THR A 302 -12.82 -16.97 4.74
CA THR A 302 -13.85 -15.92 4.85
C THR A 302 -14.59 -15.96 6.18
N ASP A 303 -14.23 -16.90 7.06
CA ASP A 303 -14.79 -17.00 8.40
C ASP A 303 -14.56 -15.68 9.19
N PRO A 304 -15.57 -15.18 9.91
CA PRO A 304 -15.46 -13.90 10.62
C PRO A 304 -14.53 -13.94 11.84
N ASP A 305 -14.16 -15.13 12.32
CA ASP A 305 -13.26 -15.36 13.45
C ASP A 305 -11.81 -15.66 13.03
N VAL A 306 -11.53 -15.72 11.72
CA VAL A 306 -10.17 -15.89 11.23
C VAL A 306 -9.37 -14.60 11.37
N ARG A 307 -8.16 -14.71 11.89
CA ARG A 307 -7.16 -13.64 11.79
C ARG A 307 -6.41 -13.79 10.48
N LYS A 308 -6.34 -12.72 9.69
CA LYS A 308 -5.62 -12.67 8.42
C LYS A 308 -4.38 -11.82 8.60
N VAL A 309 -3.20 -12.45 8.63
CA VAL A 309 -1.94 -11.78 8.99
C VAL A 309 -1.00 -11.76 7.78
N ILE A 310 -0.43 -10.60 7.47
CA ILE A 310 0.63 -10.46 6.46
C ILE A 310 1.88 -9.94 7.19
N VAL A 311 3.02 -10.59 7.00
CA VAL A 311 4.29 -10.20 7.61
C VAL A 311 5.32 -9.99 6.52
N LEU A 312 5.85 -8.78 6.41
CA LEU A 312 6.98 -8.44 5.53
C LEU A 312 8.30 -8.44 6.32
N ILE A 313 9.34 -9.09 5.82
CA ILE A 313 10.68 -9.09 6.40
C ILE A 313 11.67 -8.63 5.33
N THR A 314 12.33 -7.50 5.52
CA THR A 314 13.26 -6.91 4.54
C THR A 314 14.30 -6.02 5.21
N ASP A 315 15.48 -5.89 4.62
CA ASP A 315 16.52 -4.95 5.06
C ASP A 315 16.56 -3.64 4.25
N THR A 316 15.79 -3.51 3.16
CA THR A 316 15.84 -2.40 2.20
C THR A 316 14.51 -1.63 2.06
N VAL A 317 14.49 -0.56 1.27
CA VAL A 317 13.28 0.18 0.89
C VAL A 317 12.55 -0.53 -0.26
N PRO A 318 11.21 -0.38 -0.38
CA PRO A 318 10.47 -0.92 -1.51
C PRO A 318 10.78 -0.13 -2.78
N GLN A 319 10.89 -0.84 -3.89
CA GLN A 319 10.88 -0.26 -5.21
C GLN A 319 9.55 0.45 -5.43
N SER A 320 9.63 1.66 -5.98
CA SER A 320 8.48 2.45 -6.35
C SER A 320 8.73 3.22 -7.64
N VAL A 321 7.64 3.75 -8.21
CA VAL A 321 7.66 4.67 -9.35
C VAL A 321 8.46 5.96 -9.10
N TYR A 322 8.86 6.24 -7.87
CA TYR A 322 9.66 7.43 -7.54
C TYR A 322 11.16 7.19 -7.69
N GLY A 323 11.59 5.93 -7.68
CA GLY A 323 13.00 5.58 -7.74
C GLY A 323 13.60 5.74 -9.13
N THR A 324 14.93 5.77 -9.15
CA THR A 324 15.74 5.94 -10.37
C THR A 324 15.98 4.63 -11.14
N PHE A 325 15.49 3.50 -10.63
CA PHE A 325 15.71 2.18 -11.21
C PHE A 325 14.43 1.34 -11.29
N TRP A 326 14.08 0.88 -12.50
CA TRP A 326 12.80 0.29 -12.86
C TRP A 326 13.02 -1.05 -13.58
N TYR A 327 12.64 -2.20 -12.98
CA TYR A 327 12.84 -3.52 -13.62
C TYR A 327 11.94 -3.77 -14.81
N LEU A 328 12.40 -4.49 -15.82
CA LEU A 328 11.56 -4.85 -16.97
C LEU A 328 10.26 -5.59 -16.61
N ASP A 329 10.21 -6.26 -15.45
CA ASP A 329 9.03 -7.05 -15.06
C ASP A 329 8.40 -6.58 -13.72
N SER A 330 8.93 -5.50 -13.12
CA SER A 330 8.35 -4.89 -11.92
C SER A 330 7.19 -3.97 -12.27
N THR A 331 6.16 -4.06 -11.45
CA THR A 331 4.93 -3.32 -11.63
C THR A 331 5.06 -1.91 -11.04
N ALA A 332 4.32 -0.95 -11.59
CA ALA A 332 4.38 0.46 -11.18
C ALA A 332 3.66 0.74 -9.84
N ALA A 333 3.97 -0.02 -8.80
CA ALA A 333 3.36 0.11 -7.48
C ALA A 333 3.87 1.35 -6.72
N ASN A 334 2.99 1.93 -5.90
CA ASN A 334 3.32 2.95 -4.91
C ASN A 334 2.66 2.61 -3.56
N ARG A 335 3.06 3.33 -2.51
CA ARG A 335 2.52 3.13 -1.15
C ARG A 335 0.99 3.24 -1.12
N THR A 336 0.45 4.25 -1.81
CA THR A 336 -0.99 4.49 -1.90
C THR A 336 -1.74 3.29 -2.47
N ALA A 337 -1.19 2.61 -3.49
CA ALA A 337 -1.77 1.41 -4.06
C ALA A 337 -1.86 0.28 -3.03
N VAL A 338 -0.81 0.07 -2.24
CA VAL A 338 -0.80 -0.94 -1.17
C VAL A 338 -1.85 -0.62 -0.12
N GLU A 339 -1.94 0.64 0.32
CA GLU A 339 -2.96 1.09 1.27
C GLU A 339 -4.37 0.83 0.74
N LEU A 340 -4.63 1.11 -0.53
CA LEU A 340 -5.92 0.84 -1.18
C LEU A 340 -6.21 -0.65 -1.30
N ALA A 341 -5.22 -1.46 -1.65
CA ALA A 341 -5.36 -2.92 -1.79
C ALA A 341 -5.69 -3.60 -0.45
N LEU A 342 -5.20 -3.07 0.67
CA LEU A 342 -5.43 -3.59 2.02
C LEU A 342 -6.69 -3.02 2.70
N LYS A 343 -7.13 -1.82 2.27
CA LYS A 343 -8.20 -1.07 2.91
C LYS A 343 -9.48 -1.88 3.05
N ASP A 344 -10.07 -1.86 4.25
CA ASP A 344 -11.35 -2.50 4.58
C ASP A 344 -11.39 -4.04 4.39
N LYS A 345 -10.24 -4.71 4.14
CA LYS A 345 -10.15 -6.18 3.95
C LYS A 345 -9.85 -6.97 5.24
N GLY A 346 -9.57 -6.28 6.35
CA GLY A 346 -9.39 -6.89 7.67
C GLY A 346 -8.04 -7.60 7.87
N PHE A 347 -7.01 -7.22 7.11
CA PHE A 347 -5.65 -7.72 7.29
C PHE A 347 -4.95 -7.06 8.48
N GLU A 348 -4.29 -7.87 9.30
CA GLU A 348 -3.27 -7.43 10.24
C GLU A 348 -1.91 -7.44 9.52
N VAL A 349 -1.36 -6.26 9.22
CA VAL A 349 -0.08 -6.16 8.51
C VAL A 349 1.05 -5.81 9.47
N TYR A 350 2.14 -6.54 9.37
CA TYR A 350 3.37 -6.33 10.13
C TYR A 350 4.57 -6.21 9.19
N TYR A 351 5.59 -5.47 9.60
CA TYR A 351 6.87 -5.41 8.88
C TYR A 351 8.07 -5.44 9.83
N SER A 352 9.13 -6.16 9.48
CA SER A 352 10.43 -6.19 10.18
C SER A 352 11.50 -5.65 9.24
N GLN A 353 12.14 -4.55 9.66
CA GLN A 353 13.15 -3.79 8.88
C GLN A 353 14.14 -3.13 9.85
N PRO A 354 15.41 -2.86 9.47
CA PRO A 354 16.38 -2.16 10.32
C PRO A 354 15.89 -0.80 10.89
N ALA A 355 16.33 -0.47 12.10
CA ALA A 355 15.83 0.68 12.88
C ALA A 355 16.31 2.04 12.39
N THR A 356 17.45 2.09 11.73
CA THR A 356 18.07 3.34 11.32
C THR A 356 18.15 3.45 9.82
N LYS A 357 17.96 4.67 9.28
CA LYS A 357 18.22 4.97 7.87
C LYS A 357 19.61 4.48 7.47
N ALA A 358 20.63 4.69 8.30
CA ALA A 358 22.00 4.26 7.97
C ALA A 358 22.15 2.74 7.77
N GLU A 359 21.38 1.91 8.48
CA GLU A 359 21.41 0.45 8.31
C GLU A 359 20.63 0.02 7.07
N VAL A 360 19.46 0.62 6.81
CA VAL A 360 18.68 0.37 5.57
C VAL A 360 19.45 0.84 4.33
N MET A 361 20.28 1.87 4.47
CA MET A 361 20.99 2.56 3.39
C MET A 361 22.50 2.27 3.36
N ASP A 362 23.00 1.22 4.04
CA ASP A 362 24.45 1.01 4.20
C ASP A 362 25.19 0.74 2.86
N HIS A 363 24.46 0.46 1.77
CA HIS A 363 25.04 0.20 0.46
C HIS A 363 25.20 1.47 -0.42
N PRO A 364 26.37 1.66 -1.07
CA PRO A 364 26.64 2.86 -1.90
C PRO A 364 25.69 3.11 -3.07
N ASP A 365 25.07 2.08 -3.64
CA ASP A 365 24.14 2.28 -4.77
C ASP A 365 22.70 2.60 -4.30
N MET A 366 22.37 2.38 -3.03
CA MET A 366 21.10 2.84 -2.44
C MET A 366 21.07 4.37 -2.31
N ASP A 367 22.23 5.01 -2.15
CA ASP A 367 22.36 6.47 -2.19
C ASP A 367 21.91 7.03 -3.55
N ARG A 368 22.19 6.33 -4.66
CA ARG A 368 21.73 6.73 -6.01
C ARG A 368 20.22 6.49 -6.21
N TYR A 369 19.69 5.40 -5.64
CA TYR A 369 18.27 5.09 -5.75
C TYR A 369 17.38 6.10 -5.03
N THR A 370 17.84 6.58 -3.87
CA THR A 370 17.06 7.40 -2.92
C THR A 370 17.56 8.83 -2.80
N ASP A 371 18.37 9.28 -3.75
CA ASP A 371 18.98 10.59 -3.70
C ASP A 371 17.90 11.66 -3.47
N GLU A 372 18.04 12.38 -2.36
CA GLU A 372 17.11 13.42 -1.96
C GLU A 372 17.11 14.57 -2.98
N ASP A 373 18.17 14.65 -3.79
CA ASP A 373 18.32 15.62 -4.85
C ASP A 373 17.61 15.25 -6.16
N PHE A 374 17.08 14.02 -6.30
CA PHE A 374 16.31 13.58 -7.47
C PHE A 374 14.84 13.38 -7.14
N ASN A 375 14.54 12.49 -6.19
CA ASN A 375 13.16 12.25 -5.75
C ASN A 375 13.14 11.68 -4.33
N PRO A 376 12.93 12.53 -3.30
CA PRO A 376 12.96 12.08 -1.91
C PRO A 376 11.84 11.09 -1.57
N LYS A 377 10.80 10.96 -2.42
CA LYS A 377 9.69 10.01 -2.20
C LYS A 377 10.09 8.55 -2.38
N ALA A 378 11.23 8.27 -3.01
CA ALA A 378 11.78 6.92 -3.13
C ALA A 378 12.52 6.46 -1.86
N GLY A 379 12.93 7.40 -1.01
CA GLY A 379 13.78 7.14 0.15
C GLY A 379 13.05 7.10 1.50
N CYS A 380 13.84 6.99 2.56
CA CYS A 380 13.32 7.05 3.93
C CYS A 380 12.94 8.48 4.34
N THR A 381 11.78 8.64 4.97
CA THR A 381 11.31 9.92 5.52
C THR A 381 11.34 9.89 7.05
N GLN A 382 11.78 10.97 7.70
CA GLN A 382 11.73 11.07 9.16
C GLN A 382 10.33 11.46 9.64
N LEU A 383 9.75 10.64 10.51
CA LEU A 383 8.45 10.89 11.14
C LEU A 383 8.57 11.95 12.25
N SER A 384 7.44 12.56 12.61
CA SER A 384 7.37 13.52 13.74
C SER A 384 7.79 12.91 15.10
N SER A 385 7.74 11.58 15.23
CA SER A 385 8.27 10.82 16.38
C SER A 385 9.80 10.82 16.46
N GLY A 386 10.49 11.16 15.36
CA GLY A 386 11.95 11.05 15.19
C GLY A 386 12.41 9.71 14.61
N GLU A 387 11.50 8.74 14.46
CA GLU A 387 11.74 7.46 13.78
C GLU A 387 11.79 7.64 12.26
N TRP A 388 12.45 6.71 11.57
CA TRP A 388 12.52 6.70 10.11
C TRP A 388 11.47 5.75 9.53
N ASP A 389 10.70 6.23 8.56
CA ASP A 389 9.82 5.44 7.72
C ASP A 389 10.49 5.22 6.37
N CYS A 390 10.85 3.97 6.10
CA CYS A 390 11.53 3.53 4.89
C CYS A 390 10.58 2.76 3.95
N GLY A 391 9.27 3.07 3.97
CA GLY A 391 8.29 2.50 3.02
C GLY A 391 6.99 2.04 3.65
N PHE A 392 7.06 1.49 4.87
CA PHE A 392 6.02 0.61 5.39
C PHE A 392 5.28 1.15 6.63
N ALA A 393 5.66 2.31 7.19
CA ALA A 393 5.12 2.76 8.48
C ALA A 393 3.63 3.10 8.46
N SER A 394 3.07 3.52 7.32
CA SER A 394 1.61 3.72 7.18
C SER A 394 0.84 2.44 6.80
N VAL A 395 1.56 1.40 6.36
CA VAL A 395 0.98 0.16 5.83
C VAL A 395 0.75 -0.87 6.94
N GLY A 396 1.69 -1.00 7.88
CA GLY A 396 1.64 -2.04 8.91
C GLY A 396 2.28 -1.62 10.23
N ASN A 397 2.22 -2.52 11.21
CA ASN A 397 2.88 -2.34 12.50
C ASN A 397 4.30 -2.90 12.46
N ARG A 398 5.24 -2.14 12.97
CA ARG A 398 6.64 -2.54 13.01
C ARG A 398 6.90 -3.67 14.02
N LEU A 399 7.67 -4.67 13.61
CA LEU A 399 8.31 -5.70 14.42
C LEU A 399 9.79 -5.36 14.64
N ASP A 400 10.40 -6.02 15.61
CA ASP A 400 11.82 -5.89 15.92
C ASP A 400 12.67 -6.39 14.75
N TRP A 401 13.87 -5.81 14.64
CA TRP A 401 14.91 -6.25 13.71
C TRP A 401 16.17 -6.66 14.49
N PRO A 402 16.74 -7.86 14.28
CA PRO A 402 16.24 -8.93 13.41
C PRO A 402 14.84 -9.45 13.79
N PHE A 403 14.14 -10.07 12.84
CA PHE A 403 12.77 -10.57 13.03
C PHE A 403 12.66 -11.51 14.24
N ASP A 404 11.61 -11.32 15.05
CA ASP A 404 11.29 -12.13 16.22
C ASP A 404 9.82 -12.59 16.12
N GLN A 405 9.62 -13.89 15.95
CA GLN A 405 8.27 -14.46 15.81
C GLN A 405 7.43 -14.33 17.10
N ASP A 406 8.05 -14.11 18.26
CA ASP A 406 7.33 -13.97 19.53
C ASP A 406 6.44 -12.73 19.63
N GLN A 407 6.68 -11.73 18.78
CA GLN A 407 5.87 -10.52 18.71
C GLN A 407 4.53 -10.74 17.99
N ILE A 408 4.39 -11.81 17.21
CA ILE A 408 3.11 -12.21 16.61
C ILE A 408 2.30 -12.95 17.68
N ALA A 409 1.16 -12.38 18.07
CA ALA A 409 0.33 -12.93 19.14
C ALA A 409 -0.32 -14.27 18.73
N VAL A 410 -0.23 -15.26 19.63
CA VAL A 410 -0.93 -16.56 19.54
C VAL A 410 -1.50 -16.91 20.92
N SER A 411 -2.76 -17.37 20.97
CA SER A 411 -3.53 -17.57 22.20
C SER A 411 -3.39 -19.00 22.74
N GLY A 412 -2.29 -19.31 23.43
CA GLY A 412 -2.02 -20.67 23.95
C GLY A 412 -2.90 -21.20 25.11
N SER A 413 -4.15 -20.77 25.27
CA SER A 413 -5.03 -21.20 26.39
C SER A 413 -6.47 -21.58 26.03
N THR A 414 -6.77 -21.68 24.74
CA THR A 414 -8.07 -22.12 24.23
C THR A 414 -8.22 -23.64 24.32
N PRO A 415 -9.43 -24.15 24.60
CA PRO A 415 -9.69 -25.59 24.61
C PRO A 415 -9.65 -26.17 23.20
N ILE A 416 -9.21 -27.44 23.07
CA ILE A 416 -9.30 -28.19 21.81
C ILE A 416 -10.77 -28.35 21.41
N VAL A 417 -11.11 -27.93 20.20
CA VAL A 417 -12.47 -28.01 19.65
C VAL A 417 -12.62 -29.15 18.64
N ASP A 418 -11.54 -29.54 17.98
CA ASP A 418 -11.51 -30.66 17.03
C ASP A 418 -10.19 -31.43 17.11
N SER A 419 -10.27 -32.76 17.00
CA SER A 419 -9.10 -33.64 16.92
C SER A 419 -9.44 -34.90 16.12
N GLN A 420 -8.70 -35.11 15.04
CA GLN A 420 -8.90 -36.20 14.09
C GLN A 420 -7.59 -36.83 13.67
N TYR A 421 -7.64 -38.14 13.44
CA TYR A 421 -6.57 -38.92 12.84
C TYR A 421 -6.96 -39.30 11.41
N TYR A 422 -6.10 -38.96 10.47
CA TYR A 422 -6.29 -39.23 9.04
C TYR A 422 -5.37 -40.35 8.59
N PHE A 423 -5.90 -41.23 7.76
CA PHE A 423 -5.19 -42.35 7.16
C PHE A 423 -5.39 -42.31 5.66
N ALA A 424 -4.33 -42.42 4.88
CA ALA A 424 -4.37 -42.59 3.44
C ALA A 424 -3.46 -43.74 3.02
N TRP A 425 -3.99 -44.66 2.21
CA TRP A 425 -3.24 -45.83 1.76
C TRP A 425 -3.71 -46.32 0.41
N ARG A 426 -2.86 -47.14 -0.19
CA ARG A 426 -3.20 -47.97 -1.33
C ARG A 426 -3.75 -49.31 -0.84
N SER A 427 -4.96 -49.65 -1.24
CA SER A 427 -5.58 -50.93 -0.90
C SER A 427 -4.75 -52.10 -1.45
N SER A 428 -4.56 -53.10 -0.60
CA SER A 428 -3.73 -54.29 -0.85
C SER A 428 -4.45 -55.35 -1.69
N ILE A 429 -5.74 -55.15 -1.96
CA ILE A 429 -6.61 -56.08 -2.66
C ILE A 429 -6.48 -55.84 -4.18
N SER A 430 -5.79 -56.74 -4.89
CA SER A 430 -5.51 -56.56 -6.33
C SER A 430 -6.75 -56.71 -7.22
N ASP A 431 -6.88 -55.76 -8.15
CA ASP A 431 -7.99 -55.52 -9.09
C ASP A 431 -8.49 -56.74 -9.90
N SER A 432 -7.60 -57.68 -10.28
CA SER A 432 -7.96 -58.72 -11.25
C SER A 432 -8.91 -59.84 -10.76
N SER A 433 -9.35 -59.82 -9.50
CA SER A 433 -10.03 -60.96 -8.87
C SER A 433 -11.27 -60.65 -8.04
N THR A 434 -11.61 -59.38 -7.79
CA THR A 434 -12.71 -59.01 -6.89
C THR A 434 -13.96 -58.65 -7.72
N PRO A 435 -15.01 -59.50 -7.72
CA PRO A 435 -16.20 -59.23 -8.51
C PRO A 435 -16.94 -57.96 -8.04
N SER A 436 -17.61 -57.25 -8.95
CA SER A 436 -18.31 -55.97 -8.68
C SER A 436 -19.43 -56.01 -7.63
N ASN A 437 -19.81 -57.20 -7.15
CA ASN A 437 -20.79 -57.39 -6.08
C ASN A 437 -20.16 -57.69 -4.72
N HIS A 438 -18.84 -57.55 -4.59
CA HIS A 438 -18.11 -57.68 -3.33
C HIS A 438 -17.96 -56.30 -2.67
N THR A 439 -17.76 -56.31 -1.36
CA THR A 439 -17.45 -55.12 -0.56
C THR A 439 -16.14 -55.34 0.16
N VAL A 440 -15.40 -54.27 0.42
CA VAL A 440 -14.20 -54.29 1.24
C VAL A 440 -14.55 -53.66 2.58
N ARG A 441 -14.39 -54.43 3.65
CA ARG A 441 -14.51 -53.95 5.03
C ARG A 441 -13.14 -53.53 5.53
N ILE A 442 -13.04 -52.28 5.97
CA ILE A 442 -11.91 -51.78 6.73
C ILE A 442 -12.25 -51.88 8.21
N THR A 443 -11.37 -52.51 8.98
CA THR A 443 -11.47 -52.56 10.45
C THR A 443 -10.29 -51.81 11.03
N ILE A 444 -10.56 -50.82 11.86
CA ILE A 444 -9.59 -49.98 12.55
C ILE A 444 -9.70 -50.27 14.04
N SER A 445 -8.57 -50.53 14.69
CA SER A 445 -8.53 -50.77 16.12
C SER A 445 -7.37 -50.05 16.80
N THR A 446 -7.55 -49.70 18.08
CA THR A 446 -6.55 -48.97 18.88
C THR A 446 -6.70 -49.33 20.37
N PRO A 447 -5.63 -49.26 21.19
CA PRO A 447 -5.74 -49.45 22.63
C PRO A 447 -6.68 -48.44 23.29
N ASP A 448 -7.60 -48.93 24.10
CA ASP A 448 -8.54 -48.11 24.86
C ASP A 448 -7.77 -47.15 25.80
N PRO A 449 -8.00 -45.82 25.70
CA PRO A 449 -7.29 -44.81 26.49
C PRO A 449 -7.56 -44.96 28.00
N ASP A 450 -8.74 -45.44 28.40
CA ASP A 450 -9.14 -45.64 29.79
C ASP A 450 -8.73 -47.03 30.32
N ASN A 451 -8.46 -47.97 29.42
CA ASN A 451 -8.02 -49.32 29.77
C ASN A 451 -7.07 -49.92 28.71
N ALA A 452 -5.77 -49.73 28.91
CA ALA A 452 -4.71 -50.25 28.02
C ALA A 452 -4.68 -51.78 27.79
N SER A 453 -5.51 -52.56 28.49
CA SER A 453 -5.68 -54.00 28.24
C SER A 453 -6.88 -54.35 27.34
N ALA A 454 -7.69 -53.35 27.00
CA ALA A 454 -8.80 -53.42 26.07
C ALA A 454 -8.45 -52.71 24.76
N THR A 455 -9.19 -53.05 23.71
CA THR A 455 -9.02 -52.52 22.36
C THR A 455 -10.37 -51.97 21.91
N LEU A 456 -10.36 -50.76 21.37
CA LEU A 456 -11.50 -50.16 20.68
C LEU A 456 -11.42 -50.56 19.21
N GLU A 457 -12.56 -50.85 18.60
CA GLU A 457 -12.65 -51.30 17.21
C GLU A 457 -13.84 -50.63 16.52
N GLN A 458 -13.60 -50.13 15.31
CA GLN A 458 -14.62 -49.61 14.40
C GLN A 458 -14.40 -50.16 12.99
N SER A 459 -15.45 -50.15 12.18
CA SER A 459 -15.34 -50.61 10.79
C SER A 459 -16.26 -49.85 9.84
N PHE A 460 -15.82 -49.73 8.59
CA PHE A 460 -16.61 -49.21 7.49
C PHE A 460 -16.46 -50.11 6.26
N ASP A 461 -17.45 -50.08 5.38
CA ASP A 461 -17.47 -50.86 4.15
C ASP A 461 -17.45 -49.92 2.94
N TYR A 462 -16.66 -50.24 1.92
CA TYR A 462 -16.70 -49.58 0.62
C TYR A 462 -16.81 -50.61 -0.51
N VAL A 463 -17.32 -50.17 -1.66
CA VAL A 463 -17.39 -51.00 -2.87
C VAL A 463 -16.11 -50.74 -3.68
N PRO A 464 -15.32 -51.76 -4.07
CA PRO A 464 -14.06 -51.60 -4.83
C PRO A 464 -14.32 -51.30 -6.32
N VAL A 465 -15.41 -50.61 -6.63
CA VAL A 465 -15.80 -50.17 -7.96
C VAL A 465 -16.31 -48.76 -7.84
N LEU A 466 -15.50 -47.81 -8.33
CA LEU A 466 -15.94 -46.43 -8.50
C LEU A 466 -16.99 -46.37 -9.61
N GLU A 467 -18.15 -45.81 -9.27
CA GLU A 467 -19.08 -45.33 -10.27
C GLU A 467 -18.47 -44.09 -10.91
N THR A 468 -18.39 -44.08 -12.23
CA THR A 468 -17.84 -42.95 -12.99
C THR A 468 -18.89 -42.39 -13.94
N THR A 469 -18.76 -41.11 -14.25
CA THR A 469 -19.73 -40.36 -15.03
C THR A 469 -19.05 -39.23 -15.81
N ASP A 470 -19.83 -38.51 -16.62
CA ASP A 470 -19.34 -37.39 -17.42
C ASP A 470 -19.63 -36.05 -16.70
N LEU A 471 -18.63 -35.16 -16.70
CA LEU A 471 -18.75 -33.77 -16.25
C LEU A 471 -18.48 -32.83 -17.43
N TYR A 472 -19.42 -31.93 -17.70
CA TYR A 472 -19.29 -30.84 -18.67
C TYR A 472 -19.23 -29.50 -17.94
N VAL A 473 -18.19 -28.73 -18.16
CA VAL A 473 -17.99 -27.39 -17.59
C VAL A 473 -18.07 -26.37 -18.72
N ASN A 474 -19.08 -25.50 -18.68
CA ASN A 474 -19.20 -24.39 -19.63
C ASN A 474 -18.66 -23.11 -18.98
N LEU A 475 -17.65 -22.53 -19.61
CA LEU A 475 -16.92 -21.36 -19.14
C LEU A 475 -17.51 -20.07 -19.69
N SER A 476 -17.69 -19.11 -18.79
CA SER A 476 -17.98 -17.72 -19.16
C SER A 476 -17.11 -16.77 -18.34
N ASN A 477 -16.82 -15.59 -18.89
CA ASN A 477 -16.22 -14.51 -18.12
C ASN A 477 -17.30 -13.75 -17.32
N VAL A 478 -16.88 -12.76 -16.53
CA VAL A 478 -17.75 -11.89 -15.71
C VAL A 478 -18.80 -11.11 -16.51
N LEU A 479 -18.59 -10.93 -17.82
CA LEU A 479 -19.54 -10.28 -18.73
C LEU A 479 -20.54 -11.28 -19.34
N GLY A 480 -20.46 -12.56 -18.96
CA GLY A 480 -21.26 -13.65 -19.50
C GLY A 480 -20.87 -14.10 -20.91
N ALA A 481 -19.74 -13.62 -21.43
CA ALA A 481 -19.21 -14.06 -22.73
C ALA A 481 -18.54 -15.44 -22.59
N THR A 482 -18.69 -16.29 -23.60
CA THR A 482 -17.99 -17.58 -23.65
C THR A 482 -16.49 -17.34 -23.77
N ILE A 483 -15.71 -17.99 -22.89
CA ILE A 483 -14.25 -17.94 -22.92
C ILE A 483 -13.75 -18.70 -24.14
N THR A 484 -12.90 -18.06 -24.94
CA THR A 484 -12.33 -18.64 -26.17
C THR A 484 -10.83 -18.86 -26.09
N GLU A 485 -10.21 -18.33 -25.03
CA GLU A 485 -8.81 -18.43 -24.69
C GLU A 485 -8.51 -19.82 -24.10
N ASP A 486 -7.27 -20.30 -24.22
CA ASP A 486 -6.89 -21.63 -23.74
C ASP A 486 -6.82 -21.65 -22.20
N VAL A 487 -7.90 -22.13 -21.56
CA VAL A 487 -7.97 -22.31 -20.10
C VAL A 487 -7.86 -23.79 -19.73
N THR A 488 -7.08 -24.09 -18.69
CA THR A 488 -7.01 -25.41 -18.06
C THR A 488 -7.74 -25.38 -16.73
N ILE A 489 -8.48 -26.45 -16.42
CA ILE A 489 -9.11 -26.64 -15.11
C ILE A 489 -8.56 -27.91 -14.48
N ASP A 490 -8.14 -27.79 -13.24
CA ASP A 490 -7.73 -28.90 -12.40
C ASP A 490 -8.90 -29.34 -11.50
N VAL A 491 -8.98 -30.65 -11.29
CA VAL A 491 -9.96 -31.27 -10.40
C VAL A 491 -9.21 -31.83 -9.19
N PHE A 492 -9.53 -31.32 -8.00
CA PHE A 492 -8.89 -31.69 -6.75
C PHE A 492 -9.82 -32.49 -5.84
N TYR A 493 -9.24 -33.43 -5.10
CA TYR A 493 -9.83 -34.04 -3.92
C TYR A 493 -9.23 -33.45 -2.65
N ASN A 494 -10.04 -33.40 -1.60
CA ASN A 494 -9.65 -32.86 -0.31
C ASN A 494 -9.74 -33.95 0.77
N MET A 495 -8.75 -33.98 1.66
CA MET A 495 -8.70 -34.82 2.86
C MET A 495 -8.14 -34.00 4.03
N GLY A 496 -9.03 -33.52 4.90
CA GLY A 496 -8.63 -32.59 5.95
C GLY A 496 -8.05 -31.31 5.33
N ASP A 497 -6.84 -30.93 5.74
CA ASP A 497 -6.14 -29.77 5.16
C ASP A 497 -5.49 -30.09 3.81
N ARG A 498 -5.28 -31.39 3.49
CA ARG A 498 -4.53 -31.80 2.30
C ARG A 498 -5.41 -31.86 1.07
N THR A 499 -4.84 -31.47 -0.06
CA THR A 499 -5.47 -31.61 -1.38
C THR A 499 -4.63 -32.48 -2.30
N HIS A 500 -5.24 -33.11 -3.29
CA HIS A 500 -4.50 -33.81 -4.33
C HIS A 500 -5.23 -33.74 -5.67
N LYS A 501 -4.44 -33.44 -6.70
CA LYS A 501 -4.90 -33.27 -8.07
C LYS A 501 -5.26 -34.63 -8.68
N PHE A 502 -6.55 -34.81 -8.98
CA PHE A 502 -7.06 -36.03 -9.59
C PHE A 502 -6.83 -36.08 -11.10
N ASP A 503 -7.27 -35.03 -11.79
CA ASP A 503 -7.23 -34.93 -13.24
C ASP A 503 -7.18 -33.45 -13.67
N TRP A 504 -6.89 -33.22 -14.94
CA TRP A 504 -6.83 -31.89 -15.55
C TRP A 504 -7.46 -31.92 -16.94
N GLY A 505 -8.21 -30.87 -17.26
CA GLY A 505 -8.98 -30.76 -18.48
C GLY A 505 -8.56 -29.55 -19.30
N TYR A 506 -8.45 -29.73 -20.61
CA TYR A 506 -8.29 -28.65 -21.57
C TYR A 506 -9.63 -28.30 -22.21
N GLN A 507 -9.78 -27.05 -22.65
CA GLN A 507 -10.90 -26.66 -23.48
C GLN A 507 -11.05 -27.53 -24.72
N ASN A 508 -12.30 -27.83 -25.05
CA ASN A 508 -12.68 -28.60 -26.19
C ASN A 508 -12.43 -27.79 -27.46
N THR A 509 -11.41 -28.17 -28.23
CA THR A 509 -11.07 -27.56 -29.53
C THR A 509 -12.22 -27.49 -30.54
N THR A 510 -13.30 -28.26 -30.35
CA THR A 510 -14.48 -28.25 -31.23
C THR A 510 -15.66 -27.44 -30.69
N THR A 511 -15.69 -27.12 -29.40
CA THR A 511 -16.74 -26.34 -28.72
C THR A 511 -16.04 -25.37 -27.76
N PRO A 512 -15.67 -24.15 -28.21
CA PRO A 512 -14.98 -23.17 -27.37
C PRO A 512 -15.71 -22.91 -26.05
N GLY A 513 -14.97 -22.79 -24.96
CA GLY A 513 -15.51 -22.58 -23.62
C GLY A 513 -16.14 -23.81 -22.97
N GLU A 514 -16.06 -25.01 -23.54
CA GLU A 514 -16.51 -26.25 -22.90
C GLU A 514 -15.31 -27.12 -22.50
N ILE A 515 -15.26 -27.57 -21.25
CA ILE A 515 -14.34 -28.63 -20.78
C ILE A 515 -15.17 -29.88 -20.48
N HIS A 516 -14.66 -31.04 -20.90
CA HIS A 516 -15.32 -32.32 -20.70
C HIS A 516 -14.38 -33.34 -20.05
N TYR A 517 -14.75 -33.79 -18.85
CA TYR A 517 -14.11 -34.90 -18.17
C TYR A 517 -14.94 -36.16 -18.40
N ASN A 518 -14.32 -37.18 -19.00
CA ASN A 518 -14.96 -38.49 -19.13
C ASN A 518 -14.56 -39.38 -17.95
N LEU A 519 -15.50 -40.21 -17.50
CA LEU A 519 -15.25 -41.21 -16.46
C LEU A 519 -14.70 -40.62 -15.15
N LEU A 520 -15.10 -39.40 -14.79
CA LEU A 520 -14.84 -38.81 -13.47
C LEU A 520 -15.63 -39.61 -12.42
N PRO A 521 -15.02 -40.05 -11.30
CA PRO A 521 -15.77 -40.73 -10.26
C PRO A 521 -16.90 -39.86 -9.67
N VAL A 522 -17.93 -40.51 -9.15
CA VAL A 522 -19.00 -39.84 -8.40
C VAL A 522 -18.45 -39.43 -7.04
N GLY A 523 -18.57 -38.16 -6.68
CA GLY A 523 -18.02 -37.66 -5.43
C GLY A 523 -17.97 -36.14 -5.33
N ASP A 524 -17.37 -35.68 -4.24
CA ASP A 524 -17.12 -34.26 -3.97
C ASP A 524 -15.72 -33.88 -4.45
N TYR A 525 -15.64 -32.76 -5.15
CA TYR A 525 -14.43 -32.24 -5.76
C TYR A 525 -14.35 -30.74 -5.59
N THR A 526 -13.15 -30.23 -5.84
CA THR A 526 -12.91 -28.82 -6.09
C THR A 526 -12.46 -28.66 -7.54
N LEU A 527 -13.09 -27.76 -8.27
CA LEU A 527 -12.58 -27.27 -9.54
C LEU A 527 -11.75 -26.02 -9.28
N SER A 528 -10.56 -25.95 -9.87
CA SER A 528 -9.73 -24.75 -9.84
C SER A 528 -9.15 -24.47 -11.22
N VAL A 529 -9.03 -23.21 -11.58
CA VAL A 529 -8.37 -22.79 -12.82
C VAL A 529 -6.87 -22.89 -12.65
N SER A 530 -6.24 -23.66 -13.53
CA SER A 530 -4.79 -23.86 -13.58
C SER A 530 -4.20 -23.11 -14.78
N TYR A 531 -4.18 -21.78 -14.69
CA TYR A 531 -3.32 -20.98 -15.57
C TYR A 531 -2.35 -20.18 -14.72
N GLY A 532 -1.05 -20.45 -14.91
CA GLY A 532 0.04 -19.56 -14.50
C GLY A 532 0.02 -19.10 -13.03
N TRP A 533 -0.41 -19.94 -12.09
CA TRP A 533 -0.13 -19.71 -10.66
C TRP A 533 1.39 -19.71 -10.52
N GLY A 534 2.03 -18.55 -10.65
CA GLY A 534 3.48 -18.46 -10.62
C GLY A 534 4.09 -17.14 -11.03
N ASP A 535 3.69 -16.57 -12.16
CA ASP A 535 4.38 -15.42 -12.74
C ASP A 535 3.47 -14.19 -12.61
N TYR A 536 3.57 -13.45 -11.50
CA TYR A 536 2.88 -12.17 -11.37
C TYR A 536 3.69 -11.09 -12.09
N GLU A 537 3.39 -10.90 -13.38
CA GLU A 537 4.06 -9.91 -14.23
C GLU A 537 3.07 -8.91 -14.84
N TYR A 538 3.61 -7.80 -15.31
CA TYR A 538 2.84 -6.76 -16.00
C TYR A 538 2.03 -7.32 -17.18
N GLU A 539 2.64 -8.12 -18.05
CA GLU A 539 2.04 -8.61 -19.30
C GLU A 539 1.13 -9.83 -19.14
N VAL A 540 1.04 -10.42 -17.94
CA VAL A 540 0.26 -11.63 -17.71
C VAL A 540 -1.23 -11.29 -17.54
N LEU A 541 -2.06 -11.89 -18.38
CA LEU A 541 -3.52 -11.88 -18.29
C LEU A 541 -3.98 -13.29 -17.97
N TYR A 542 -4.82 -13.45 -16.94
CA TYR A 542 -5.29 -14.76 -16.54
C TYR A 542 -6.71 -14.72 -16.00
N TYR A 543 -7.31 -15.90 -15.90
CA TYR A 543 -8.58 -16.11 -15.22
C TYR A 543 -8.33 -16.82 -13.91
N GLU A 544 -9.11 -16.47 -12.90
CA GLU A 544 -9.14 -17.15 -11.62
C GLU A 544 -10.53 -17.69 -11.33
N GLY A 545 -10.57 -18.79 -10.59
CA GLY A 545 -11.82 -19.42 -10.22
C GLY A 545 -11.57 -20.69 -9.44
N HIS A 546 -12.27 -20.81 -8.33
CA HIS A 546 -12.31 -22.00 -7.50
C HIS A 546 -13.78 -22.28 -7.15
N THR A 547 -14.25 -23.50 -7.35
CA THR A 547 -15.62 -23.86 -6.95
C THR A 547 -15.73 -25.31 -6.48
N PRO A 548 -16.30 -25.57 -5.29
CA PRO A 548 -16.62 -26.93 -4.87
C PRO A 548 -17.80 -27.48 -5.68
N ILE A 549 -17.72 -28.74 -6.05
CA ILE A 549 -18.77 -29.43 -6.81
C ILE A 549 -19.04 -30.82 -6.22
N THR A 550 -20.27 -31.30 -6.38
CA THR A 550 -20.65 -32.70 -6.12
C THR A 550 -21.11 -33.33 -7.42
N VAL A 551 -20.35 -34.29 -7.93
CA VAL A 551 -20.62 -34.99 -9.19
C VAL A 551 -21.54 -36.19 -8.92
N PRO A 552 -22.79 -36.20 -9.43
CA PRO A 552 -23.74 -37.29 -9.20
C PRO A 552 -23.59 -38.42 -10.24
N SER A 553 -24.10 -39.61 -9.93
CA SER A 553 -24.07 -40.79 -10.82
C SER A 553 -24.59 -40.56 -12.25
N GLY A 554 -25.57 -39.68 -12.43
CA GLY A 554 -26.16 -39.36 -13.74
C GLY A 554 -25.33 -38.43 -14.63
N GLY A 555 -24.20 -37.93 -14.14
CA GLY A 555 -23.39 -36.90 -14.81
C GLY A 555 -23.92 -35.50 -14.53
N MET A 556 -23.12 -34.50 -14.87
CA MET A 556 -23.45 -33.11 -14.61
C MET A 556 -22.99 -32.18 -15.72
N THR A 557 -23.75 -31.12 -15.95
CA THR A 557 -23.30 -29.96 -16.71
C THR A 557 -23.39 -28.74 -15.81
N ILE A 558 -22.31 -27.99 -15.69
CA ILE A 558 -22.24 -26.77 -14.89
C ILE A 558 -21.87 -25.58 -15.78
N GLY A 559 -22.35 -24.40 -15.40
CA GLY A 559 -21.75 -23.14 -15.82
C GLY A 559 -20.75 -22.72 -14.76
N PHE A 560 -19.56 -22.30 -15.17
CA PHE A 560 -18.53 -21.80 -14.29
C PHE A 560 -18.08 -20.43 -14.82
N GLU A 561 -18.52 -19.39 -14.11
CA GLU A 561 -18.11 -18.02 -14.38
C GLU A 561 -16.72 -17.81 -13.76
N LEU A 562 -15.75 -17.41 -14.59
CA LEU A 562 -14.39 -17.12 -14.16
C LEU A 562 -14.20 -15.62 -14.00
N ALA A 563 -13.53 -15.23 -12.92
CA ALA A 563 -13.10 -13.87 -12.69
C ALA A 563 -11.83 -13.59 -13.50
N THR A 564 -11.66 -12.35 -13.94
CA THR A 564 -10.34 -11.90 -14.42
C THR A 564 -9.43 -11.74 -13.21
N GLY A 565 -8.22 -12.29 -13.29
CA GLY A 565 -7.29 -12.34 -12.17
C GLY A 565 -6.74 -10.98 -11.76
N ALA A 566 -6.41 -10.84 -10.46
CA ALA A 566 -5.73 -9.67 -9.86
C ALA A 566 -6.41 -8.30 -10.06
N VAL A 567 -7.70 -8.23 -10.40
CA VAL A 567 -8.44 -6.98 -10.65
C VAL A 567 -8.23 -5.94 -9.55
N ASP A 568 -8.39 -6.35 -8.29
CA ASP A 568 -8.22 -5.46 -7.14
C ASP A 568 -6.84 -4.81 -7.07
N ILE A 569 -5.78 -5.58 -7.38
CA ILE A 569 -4.40 -5.09 -7.35
C ILE A 569 -4.17 -4.08 -8.46
N GLU A 570 -4.56 -4.42 -9.69
CA GLU A 570 -4.32 -3.55 -10.85
C GLU A 570 -5.12 -2.24 -10.77
N LEU A 571 -6.35 -2.29 -10.24
CA LEU A 571 -7.13 -1.09 -9.92
C LEU A 571 -6.49 -0.27 -8.81
N ALA A 572 -5.98 -0.91 -7.75
CA ALA A 572 -5.30 -0.21 -6.66
C ALA A 572 -4.05 0.53 -7.16
N LYS A 573 -3.28 -0.07 -8.08
CA LYS A 573 -2.14 0.58 -8.76
C LYS A 573 -2.55 1.81 -9.56
N ALA A 574 -3.54 1.65 -10.43
CA ALA A 574 -4.05 2.77 -11.24
C ALA A 574 -4.57 3.91 -10.35
N ARG A 575 -5.40 3.60 -9.34
CA ARG A 575 -5.94 4.58 -8.39
C ARG A 575 -4.85 5.22 -7.52
N GLY A 576 -3.85 4.45 -7.11
CA GLY A 576 -2.72 4.94 -6.35
C GLY A 576 -1.94 6.02 -7.10
N LEU A 577 -1.65 5.79 -8.38
CA LEU A 577 -0.92 6.76 -9.22
C LEU A 577 -1.79 7.97 -9.57
N VAL A 578 -3.08 7.77 -9.89
CA VAL A 578 -4.02 8.86 -10.15
C VAL A 578 -4.17 9.76 -8.92
N LYS A 579 -4.22 9.18 -7.72
CA LYS A 579 -4.28 9.93 -6.46
C LYS A 579 -3.01 10.75 -6.25
N ASP A 580 -1.83 10.19 -6.52
CA ASP A 580 -0.57 10.94 -6.38
C ASP A 580 -0.50 12.12 -7.35
N LEU A 581 -1.00 11.97 -8.60
CA LEU A 581 -1.14 13.08 -9.56
C LEU A 581 -2.18 14.12 -9.11
N LYS A 582 -3.32 13.68 -8.56
CA LYS A 582 -4.41 14.56 -8.11
C LYS A 582 -3.95 15.61 -7.10
N TYR A 583 -3.01 15.24 -6.23
CA TYR A 583 -2.46 16.11 -5.19
C TYR A 583 -1.10 16.73 -5.57
N TRP A 584 -0.70 16.63 -6.84
CA TRP A 584 0.54 17.23 -7.30
C TRP A 584 0.46 18.76 -7.33
N GLY A 585 1.45 19.41 -6.72
CA GLY A 585 1.57 20.86 -6.58
C GLY A 585 0.81 21.44 -5.38
N VAL A 586 1.39 22.46 -4.75
CA VAL A 586 0.92 23.00 -3.46
C VAL A 586 -0.35 23.85 -3.57
N THR A 587 -0.58 24.52 -4.71
CA THR A 587 -1.60 25.58 -4.81
C THR A 587 -2.74 25.33 -5.80
N ASP A 588 -2.54 24.55 -6.87
CA ASP A 588 -3.50 24.52 -7.99
C ASP A 588 -3.90 23.11 -8.45
N LYS A 589 -3.38 22.05 -7.78
CA LYS A 589 -3.66 20.64 -8.07
C LYS A 589 -3.86 20.40 -9.58
N HIS A 590 -2.81 20.64 -10.35
CA HIS A 590 -2.91 20.84 -11.81
C HIS A 590 -3.59 19.69 -12.57
N PHE A 591 -3.57 18.49 -11.99
CA PHE A 591 -4.11 17.27 -12.58
C PHE A 591 -5.42 16.81 -11.93
N ALA A 592 -6.06 17.62 -11.08
CA ALA A 592 -7.29 17.23 -10.38
C ALA A 592 -8.43 16.86 -11.34
N GLY A 593 -8.66 17.65 -12.39
CA GLY A 593 -9.70 17.36 -13.38
C GLY A 593 -9.45 16.05 -14.14
N PHE A 594 -8.20 15.82 -14.56
CA PHE A 594 -7.78 14.54 -15.14
C PHE A 594 -8.03 13.38 -14.17
N ALA A 595 -7.67 13.56 -12.89
CA ALA A 595 -7.80 12.52 -11.88
C ALA A 595 -9.27 12.16 -11.62
N GLU A 596 -10.17 13.14 -11.61
CA GLU A 596 -11.62 12.91 -11.50
C GLU A 596 -12.16 12.11 -12.69
N ASP A 597 -11.76 12.46 -13.91
CA ASP A 597 -12.17 11.74 -15.12
C ASP A 597 -11.61 10.30 -15.15
N ALA A 598 -10.37 10.11 -14.72
CA ALA A 598 -9.74 8.80 -14.60
C ALA A 598 -10.40 7.93 -13.51
N GLU A 599 -10.65 8.50 -12.32
CA GLU A 599 -11.37 7.83 -11.22
C GLU A 599 -12.77 7.39 -11.70
N SER A 600 -13.52 8.27 -12.38
CA SER A 600 -14.83 7.93 -12.92
C SER A 600 -14.78 6.80 -13.94
N TRP A 601 -13.76 6.75 -14.81
CA TRP A 601 -13.61 5.68 -15.78
C TRP A 601 -13.30 4.33 -15.11
N LEU A 602 -12.41 4.31 -14.12
CA LEU A 602 -12.06 3.11 -13.36
C LEU A 602 -13.26 2.58 -12.56
N ASP A 603 -14.05 3.47 -11.95
CA ASP A 603 -15.28 3.13 -11.23
C ASP A 603 -16.34 2.52 -12.18
N ASP A 604 -16.49 3.10 -13.38
CA ASP A 604 -17.38 2.56 -14.40
C ASP A 604 -16.95 1.15 -14.86
N LEU A 605 -15.64 0.90 -15.01
CA LEU A 605 -15.12 -0.43 -15.35
C LEU A 605 -15.40 -1.44 -14.24
N GLU A 606 -15.05 -1.10 -12.99
CA GLU A 606 -15.26 -1.98 -11.83
C GLU A 606 -16.74 -2.33 -11.65
N GLN A 607 -17.65 -1.35 -11.80
CA GLN A 607 -19.09 -1.58 -11.67
C GLN A 607 -19.66 -2.48 -12.76
N ASN A 608 -19.12 -2.42 -13.98
CA ASN A 608 -19.63 -3.20 -15.12
C ASN A 608 -19.00 -4.60 -15.23
N GLY A 609 -17.93 -4.87 -14.46
CA GLY A 609 -17.11 -6.07 -14.56
C GLY A 609 -15.97 -5.89 -15.56
N ILE A 610 -14.79 -6.39 -15.19
CA ILE A 610 -13.55 -6.22 -15.97
C ILE A 610 -13.21 -7.55 -16.65
N ASP A 611 -13.07 -7.54 -17.98
CA ASP A 611 -12.54 -8.66 -18.74
C ASP A 611 -11.05 -8.48 -19.08
N TRP A 612 -10.47 -9.41 -19.85
CA TRP A 612 -9.06 -9.29 -20.25
C TRP A 612 -8.75 -8.05 -21.11
N THR A 613 -9.70 -7.57 -21.91
CA THR A 613 -9.49 -6.35 -22.72
C THR A 613 -9.41 -5.14 -21.80
N ASP A 614 -10.34 -5.03 -20.87
CA ASP A 614 -10.34 -3.95 -19.88
C ASP A 614 -9.13 -4.02 -18.95
N MET A 615 -8.69 -5.23 -18.60
CA MET A 615 -7.47 -5.45 -17.82
C MET A 615 -6.21 -4.94 -18.53
N GLU A 616 -6.05 -5.24 -19.83
CA GLU A 616 -4.92 -4.69 -20.61
C GLU A 616 -4.97 -3.16 -20.68
N ARG A 617 -6.17 -2.56 -20.81
CA ARG A 617 -6.33 -1.10 -20.78
C ARG A 617 -5.88 -0.50 -19.45
N ILE A 618 -6.31 -1.09 -18.33
CA ILE A 618 -5.91 -0.67 -16.98
C ILE A 618 -4.40 -0.78 -16.81
N LYS A 619 -3.82 -1.91 -17.23
CA LYS A 619 -2.38 -2.17 -17.13
C LYS A 619 -1.55 -1.15 -17.93
N ARG A 620 -1.85 -0.97 -19.22
CA ARG A 620 -1.18 0.04 -20.06
C ARG A 620 -1.36 1.46 -19.51
N PHE A 621 -2.54 1.76 -18.97
CA PHE A 621 -2.84 3.05 -18.37
C PHE A 621 -1.95 3.33 -17.16
N TYR A 622 -1.87 2.44 -16.17
CA TYR A 622 -1.06 2.71 -14.98
C TYR A 622 0.44 2.74 -15.30
N VAL A 623 0.91 1.98 -16.30
CA VAL A 623 2.32 2.07 -16.72
C VAL A 623 2.61 3.44 -17.34
N ALA A 624 1.71 3.96 -18.16
CA ALA A 624 1.86 5.35 -18.64
C ALA A 624 1.85 6.32 -17.45
N MET A 625 0.90 6.18 -16.51
CA MET A 625 0.82 7.03 -15.32
C MET A 625 2.08 6.98 -14.46
N SER A 626 2.76 5.85 -14.41
CA SER A 626 4.01 5.72 -13.66
C SER A 626 5.08 6.70 -14.14
N GLY A 627 5.24 6.84 -15.46
CA GLY A 627 6.18 7.78 -16.06
C GLY A 627 5.80 9.23 -15.76
N TYR A 628 4.50 9.56 -15.82
CA TYR A 628 4.01 10.88 -15.45
C TYR A 628 4.21 11.19 -13.96
N VAL A 629 3.95 10.23 -13.06
CA VAL A 629 4.16 10.38 -11.61
C VAL A 629 5.64 10.59 -11.30
N ASN A 630 6.52 9.83 -11.95
CA ASN A 630 7.96 9.97 -11.80
C ASN A 630 8.46 11.36 -12.24
N ALA A 631 8.13 11.76 -13.47
CA ALA A 631 8.50 13.07 -14.00
C ALA A 631 7.88 14.22 -13.20
N SER A 632 6.65 14.06 -12.73
CA SER A 632 6.00 15.06 -11.86
C SER A 632 6.69 15.14 -10.49
N GLY A 633 7.14 14.02 -9.92
CA GLY A 633 7.92 14.00 -8.69
C GLY A 633 9.24 14.78 -8.83
N TYR A 634 9.95 14.59 -9.94
CA TYR A 634 11.15 15.38 -10.26
C TYR A 634 10.81 16.87 -10.44
N ALA A 635 9.78 17.18 -11.23
CA ALA A 635 9.34 18.55 -11.46
C ALA A 635 8.91 19.26 -10.15
N GLU A 636 8.41 18.52 -9.15
CA GLU A 636 8.08 19.05 -7.83
C GLU A 636 9.34 19.48 -7.07
N VAL A 637 10.37 18.64 -7.04
CA VAL A 637 11.68 18.97 -6.42
C VAL A 637 12.31 20.18 -7.09
N GLU A 638 12.32 20.21 -8.43
CA GLU A 638 12.87 21.36 -9.17
C GLU A 638 12.05 22.63 -8.96
N ALA A 639 10.72 22.52 -8.86
CA ALA A 639 9.85 23.64 -8.55
C ALA A 639 10.09 24.20 -7.13
N GLU A 640 10.36 23.33 -6.15
CA GLU A 640 10.74 23.73 -4.79
C GLU A 640 12.10 24.45 -4.78
N ARG A 641 13.11 23.89 -5.45
CA ARG A 641 14.44 24.53 -5.59
C ARG A 641 14.38 25.86 -6.33
N LEU A 642 13.62 25.94 -7.40
CA LEU A 642 13.35 27.18 -8.14
C LEU A 642 12.72 28.22 -7.21
N THR A 643 11.81 27.80 -6.33
CA THR A 643 11.18 28.66 -5.32
C THR A 643 12.21 29.17 -4.32
N GLU A 644 13.07 28.29 -3.79
CA GLU A 644 14.12 28.66 -2.86
C GLU A 644 15.15 29.62 -3.48
N ASP A 645 15.58 29.37 -4.71
CA ASP A 645 16.51 30.24 -5.42
C ASP A 645 15.89 31.61 -5.70
N PHE A 646 14.62 31.65 -6.10
CA PHE A 646 13.92 32.90 -6.33
C PHE A 646 13.69 33.68 -5.03
N GLU A 647 13.35 33.00 -3.93
CA GLU A 647 13.32 33.60 -2.59
C GLU A 647 14.69 34.20 -2.22
N GLN A 648 15.77 33.44 -2.41
CA GLN A 648 17.13 33.91 -2.15
C GLN A 648 17.54 35.08 -3.05
N ILE A 649 17.13 35.09 -4.32
CA ILE A 649 17.34 36.21 -5.24
C ILE A 649 16.67 37.47 -4.67
N LEU A 650 15.40 37.39 -4.28
CA LEU A 650 14.65 38.52 -3.72
C LEU A 650 15.27 39.03 -2.41
N LEU A 651 15.64 38.13 -1.49
CA LEU A 651 16.27 38.48 -0.22
C LEU A 651 17.67 39.08 -0.40
N LYS A 652 18.50 38.53 -1.30
CA LYS A 652 19.83 39.08 -1.61
C LYS A 652 19.73 40.42 -2.33
N PHE A 653 18.73 40.62 -3.20
CA PHE A 653 18.46 41.92 -3.80
C PHE A 653 18.17 42.98 -2.73
N ARG A 654 17.31 42.65 -1.76
CA ARG A 654 17.01 43.53 -0.62
C ARG A 654 18.28 43.92 0.13
N ASP A 655 19.11 42.93 0.50
CA ASP A 655 20.36 43.16 1.24
C ASP A 655 21.38 44.00 0.43
N ILE A 656 21.60 43.69 -0.85
CA ILE A 656 22.53 44.46 -1.71
C ILE A 656 22.08 45.92 -1.82
N ILE A 657 20.78 46.14 -2.04
CA ILE A 657 20.22 47.48 -2.16
C ILE A 657 20.36 48.25 -0.84
N GLU A 658 20.06 47.64 0.30
CA GLU A 658 20.27 48.23 1.63
C GLU A 658 21.74 48.56 1.89
N ARG A 659 22.66 47.65 1.54
CA ARG A 659 24.11 47.85 1.68
C ARG A 659 24.63 48.98 0.79
N VAL A 660 24.20 49.05 -0.47
CA VAL A 660 24.56 50.09 -1.45
C VAL A 660 24.03 51.46 -1.00
N ARG A 661 22.80 51.51 -0.47
CA ARG A 661 22.21 52.75 0.09
C ARG A 661 22.90 53.22 1.36
N GLY A 662 23.46 52.31 2.15
CA GLY A 662 24.28 52.62 3.32
C GLY A 662 25.68 53.18 3.02
N LEU A 663 26.08 53.34 1.74
CA LEU A 663 27.37 53.91 1.32
C LEU A 663 27.35 55.45 1.38
N ASN A 664 28.45 56.05 1.86
CA ASN A 664 28.54 57.50 2.07
C ASN A 664 29.13 58.22 0.83
N GLU A 665 28.51 59.29 0.35
CA GLU A 665 28.80 59.96 -0.95
C GLU A 665 30.19 60.64 -1.07
N ASP A 666 30.92 60.79 0.03
CA ASP A 666 32.16 61.61 0.08
C ASP A 666 33.47 60.85 -0.23
N SER A 667 33.42 59.56 -0.58
CA SER A 667 34.62 58.73 -0.79
C SER A 667 35.03 58.65 -2.27
N THR A 668 35.88 59.56 -2.73
CA THR A 668 36.63 59.35 -3.98
C THR A 668 37.78 58.36 -3.75
N VAL A 669 37.61 57.10 -4.13
CA VAL A 669 38.67 56.08 -4.01
C VAL A 669 39.02 55.44 -5.36
N VAL A 670 40.29 55.03 -5.47
CA VAL A 670 40.94 54.46 -6.65
C VAL A 670 41.34 53.02 -6.31
N LEU A 671 40.53 52.04 -6.74
CA LEU A 671 40.75 50.59 -6.59
C LEU A 671 42.13 50.08 -7.04
N GLY A 672 42.82 50.83 -7.91
CA GLY A 672 44.09 50.42 -8.51
C GLY A 672 45.31 50.39 -7.59
N ILE A 673 45.26 50.96 -6.37
CA ILE A 673 46.43 50.99 -5.47
C ILE A 673 46.35 49.89 -4.40
N SER A 674 45.16 49.56 -3.90
CA SER A 674 44.92 48.58 -2.84
C SER A 674 45.09 47.12 -3.29
N LEU A 675 44.66 46.76 -4.51
CA LEU A 675 44.90 45.42 -5.06
C LEU A 675 46.39 45.12 -5.30
N THR A 676 47.19 46.15 -5.65
CA THR A 676 48.63 45.97 -5.95
C THR A 676 49.44 45.52 -4.73
N GLU A 677 49.00 45.86 -3.51
CA GLU A 677 49.69 45.47 -2.26
C GLU A 677 49.23 44.09 -1.73
N ALA A 678 48.00 43.66 -2.06
CA ALA A 678 47.49 42.32 -1.79
C ALA A 678 48.04 41.26 -2.75
N ILE A 679 48.15 41.58 -4.05
CA ILE A 679 48.76 40.73 -5.08
C ILE A 679 50.26 40.53 -4.82
N ALA A 680 50.94 41.46 -4.15
CA ALA A 680 52.35 41.30 -3.76
C ALA A 680 52.59 40.23 -2.67
N ARG A 681 51.54 39.62 -2.08
CA ARG A 681 51.64 38.58 -1.06
C ARG A 681 51.15 37.19 -1.49
N LEU A 682 50.51 37.05 -2.65
CA LEU A 682 49.99 35.76 -3.15
C LEU A 682 50.46 35.56 -4.60
N ASP A 683 51.27 34.53 -4.78
CA ASP A 683 51.88 34.13 -6.06
C ASP A 683 50.83 33.47 -6.97
N LEU A 684 50.02 34.28 -7.67
CA LEU A 684 49.08 33.82 -8.71
C LEU A 684 49.31 34.58 -10.01
N VAL A 685 49.90 33.89 -10.99
CA VAL A 685 50.41 34.42 -12.27
C VAL A 685 49.32 34.56 -13.36
N ALA A 686 48.03 34.58 -13.02
CA ALA A 686 46.96 34.58 -14.04
C ALA A 686 46.08 35.85 -14.11
N SER A 687 46.34 36.92 -13.35
CA SER A 687 45.41 38.07 -13.23
C SER A 687 45.81 39.30 -14.08
N GLY A 688 46.58 39.11 -15.16
CA GLY A 688 47.28 40.16 -15.89
C GLY A 688 46.43 41.17 -16.67
N GLU A 689 45.11 41.00 -16.79
CA GLU A 689 44.27 41.86 -17.66
C GLU A 689 43.19 42.68 -16.93
N ILE A 690 43.03 42.56 -15.61
CA ILE A 690 42.02 43.36 -14.84
C ILE A 690 42.57 44.74 -14.40
N ILE A 691 43.86 45.02 -14.64
CA ILE A 691 44.54 46.22 -14.16
C ILE A 691 44.31 47.40 -15.12
N GLY A 692 43.18 48.10 -14.96
CA GLY A 692 42.96 49.36 -15.68
C GLY A 692 41.69 50.14 -15.36
N ALA A 693 40.71 49.55 -14.69
CA ALA A 693 39.47 50.25 -14.39
C ALA A 693 39.60 51.12 -13.12
N LYS A 694 39.64 52.45 -13.31
CA LYS A 694 39.31 53.39 -12.23
C LYS A 694 37.80 53.39 -12.08
N VAL A 695 37.27 52.64 -11.12
CA VAL A 695 35.84 52.68 -10.78
C VAL A 695 35.70 53.45 -9.47
N SER A 696 34.99 54.58 -9.49
CA SER A 696 34.63 55.33 -8.27
C SER A 696 33.40 54.71 -7.60
N VAL A 697 33.16 54.99 -6.32
CA VAL A 697 31.94 54.58 -5.60
C VAL A 697 30.69 54.98 -6.36
N GLU A 698 30.66 56.21 -6.89
CA GLU A 698 29.60 56.67 -7.78
C GLU A 698 29.46 55.80 -9.03
N ALA A 699 30.56 55.34 -9.65
CA ALA A 699 30.49 54.52 -10.86
C ALA A 699 30.08 53.06 -10.57
N LEU A 700 30.36 52.53 -9.37
CA LEU A 700 29.85 51.24 -8.91
C LEU A 700 28.38 51.34 -8.52
N LYS A 701 27.96 52.43 -7.86
CA LYS A 701 26.56 52.71 -7.56
C LYS A 701 25.75 52.87 -8.85
N THR A 702 26.21 53.70 -9.79
CA THR A 702 25.66 53.80 -11.15
C THR A 702 25.68 52.46 -11.89
N PHE A 703 26.73 51.64 -11.75
CA PHE A 703 26.75 50.33 -12.39
C PHE A 703 25.75 49.36 -11.77
N ALA A 704 25.65 49.30 -10.44
CA ALA A 704 24.71 48.45 -9.73
C ALA A 704 23.26 48.89 -10.03
N GLU A 705 22.94 50.15 -9.77
CA GLU A 705 21.58 50.71 -9.88
C GLU A 705 21.14 50.92 -11.35
N GLU A 706 22.01 51.42 -12.24
CA GLU A 706 21.62 51.76 -13.62
C GLU A 706 21.98 50.71 -14.67
N LYS A 707 22.76 49.66 -14.32
CA LYS A 707 23.12 48.60 -15.27
C LYS A 707 22.81 47.20 -14.78
N LEU A 708 23.36 46.79 -13.64
CA LEU A 708 23.23 45.42 -13.16
C LEU A 708 21.80 45.09 -12.76
N VAL A 709 21.17 45.93 -11.94
CA VAL A 709 19.78 45.75 -11.51
C VAL A 709 18.82 45.73 -12.72
N PRO A 710 18.87 46.68 -13.68
CA PRO A 710 18.08 46.59 -14.91
C PRO A 710 18.39 45.37 -15.78
N LEU A 711 19.65 44.91 -15.86
CA LEU A 711 20.01 43.71 -16.62
C LEU A 711 19.45 42.44 -15.99
N LEU A 712 19.54 42.32 -14.66
CA LEU A 712 18.98 41.19 -13.91
C LEU A 712 17.46 41.15 -14.03
N ILE A 713 16.79 42.30 -13.88
CA ILE A 713 15.35 42.45 -14.11
C ILE A 713 14.99 42.01 -15.53
N ASP A 714 15.74 42.43 -16.55
CA ASP A 714 15.51 42.03 -17.95
C ASP A 714 15.65 40.52 -18.14
N GLU A 715 16.62 39.86 -17.48
CA GLU A 715 16.75 38.39 -17.54
C GLU A 715 15.61 37.67 -16.79
N VAL A 716 15.22 38.11 -15.59
CA VAL A 716 14.08 37.53 -14.85
C VAL A 716 12.76 37.73 -15.62
N ILE A 717 12.58 38.90 -16.24
CA ILE A 717 11.41 39.19 -17.07
C ILE A 717 11.34 38.28 -18.32
N LYS A 718 12.48 37.85 -18.88
CA LYS A 718 12.49 36.92 -20.03
C LYS A 718 11.95 35.54 -19.69
N LEU A 719 12.01 35.13 -18.42
CA LEU A 719 11.46 33.87 -17.94
C LEU A 719 9.93 33.90 -17.78
N ILE A 720 9.32 35.09 -17.83
CA ILE A 720 7.86 35.23 -17.78
C ILE A 720 7.29 34.89 -19.17
N PRO A 721 6.42 33.87 -19.30
CA PRO A 721 5.84 33.49 -20.58
C PRO A 721 5.11 34.66 -21.24
N ALA A 722 5.20 34.75 -22.57
CA ALA A 722 4.44 35.73 -23.33
C ALA A 722 2.93 35.46 -23.18
N GLY A 723 2.18 36.43 -22.66
CA GLY A 723 0.76 36.24 -22.38
C GLY A 723 0.07 37.49 -21.86
N GLN A 724 -1.22 37.38 -21.56
CA GLN A 724 -2.03 38.52 -21.07
C GLN A 724 -1.54 39.08 -19.73
N TYR A 725 -0.73 38.30 -19.00
CA TYR A 725 -0.23 38.63 -17.67
C TYR A 725 1.23 39.08 -17.65
N GLN A 726 1.96 39.01 -18.79
CA GLN A 726 3.38 39.40 -18.84
C GLN A 726 3.59 40.83 -18.34
N SER A 727 2.74 41.77 -18.77
CA SER A 727 2.83 43.15 -18.30
C SER A 727 2.61 43.29 -16.79
N LEU A 728 1.72 42.51 -16.19
CA LEU A 728 1.44 42.56 -14.75
C LEU A 728 2.60 41.98 -13.95
N LEU A 729 3.09 40.81 -14.36
CA LEU A 729 4.15 40.07 -13.71
C LEU A 729 5.51 40.75 -13.88
N SER A 730 5.82 41.28 -15.06
CA SER A 730 6.99 42.13 -15.28
C SER A 730 6.95 43.36 -14.37
N THR A 731 5.76 43.95 -14.16
CA THR A 731 5.66 45.09 -13.26
C THR A 731 5.75 44.69 -11.80
N MET A 732 5.28 43.50 -11.40
CA MET A 732 5.49 42.96 -10.06
C MET A 732 6.97 42.71 -9.79
N VAL A 733 7.70 42.07 -10.72
CA VAL A 733 9.14 41.85 -10.63
C VAL A 733 9.90 43.19 -10.60
N ASP A 734 9.55 44.13 -11.49
CA ASP A 734 10.11 45.50 -11.47
C ASP A 734 9.91 46.16 -10.11
N THR A 735 8.71 46.04 -9.52
CA THR A 735 8.36 46.70 -8.26
C THR A 735 9.00 46.02 -7.05
N LEU A 736 9.04 44.68 -7.03
CA LEU A 736 9.65 43.86 -5.97
C LEU A 736 11.19 43.93 -5.98
N ILE A 737 11.82 44.20 -7.13
CA ILE A 737 13.27 44.32 -7.23
C ILE A 737 13.74 45.78 -7.09
N LEU A 738 12.96 46.76 -7.55
CA LEU A 738 13.38 48.18 -7.56
C LEU A 738 12.90 49.02 -6.36
N GLY A 739 11.98 48.52 -5.55
CA GLY A 739 11.33 49.35 -4.53
C GLY A 739 12.20 49.72 -3.31
N HIS A 740 11.68 50.67 -2.54
CA HIS A 740 12.32 51.31 -1.39
C HIS A 740 11.44 51.12 -0.17
N TRP A 741 11.89 50.39 0.85
CA TRP A 741 11.04 50.10 2.01
C TRP A 741 11.83 50.14 3.31
N ASP A 742 11.54 51.12 4.16
CA ASP A 742 12.03 51.16 5.54
C ASP A 742 11.10 50.37 6.50
N ASP A 743 9.84 50.11 6.10
CA ASP A 743 8.85 49.23 6.76
C ASP A 743 7.68 48.80 5.83
N TRP A 744 6.88 47.83 6.28
CA TRP A 744 5.75 47.21 5.57
C TRP A 744 4.70 48.19 4.97
N PRO A 745 4.28 49.28 5.65
CA PRO A 745 3.36 50.26 5.06
C PRO A 745 3.91 50.94 3.79
N GLU A 746 5.22 51.18 3.72
CA GLU A 746 5.86 51.80 2.55
C GLU A 746 5.99 50.80 1.38
N LEU A 747 6.21 49.52 1.68
CA LEU A 747 6.15 48.40 0.72
C LEU A 747 4.78 48.23 0.11
N LEU A 748 3.75 48.26 0.93
CA LEU A 748 2.37 48.12 0.48
C LEU A 748 1.86 49.37 -0.25
N GLU A 749 2.28 50.58 0.15
CA GLU A 749 1.98 51.81 -0.59
C GLU A 749 2.68 51.80 -1.96
N THR A 750 3.91 51.29 -2.06
CA THR A 750 4.67 51.18 -3.33
C THR A 750 4.11 50.09 -4.25
N ILE A 751 3.76 48.91 -3.71
CA ILE A 751 3.04 47.85 -4.44
C ILE A 751 1.70 48.39 -4.95
N GLY A 752 0.97 49.14 -4.11
CA GLY A 752 -0.25 49.85 -4.51
C GLY A 752 0.01 50.85 -5.64
N ASP A 753 0.94 51.79 -5.46
CA ASP A 753 1.06 52.98 -6.30
C ASP A 753 1.68 52.76 -7.68
N LEU A 754 2.53 51.73 -7.90
CA LEU A 754 3.34 51.63 -9.12
C LEU A 754 2.76 50.76 -10.26
N ALA A 755 1.79 49.89 -10.00
CA ALA A 755 0.97 49.25 -11.07
C ALA A 755 -0.19 48.40 -10.55
N LEU A 756 -0.09 47.89 -9.32
CA LEU A 756 -1.07 46.97 -8.79
C LEU A 756 -2.41 47.67 -8.50
N ASN A 757 -2.48 48.96 -8.15
CA ASN A 757 -3.78 49.62 -7.89
C ASN A 757 -4.77 49.59 -9.06
N GLN A 758 -4.32 49.74 -10.32
CA GLN A 758 -5.24 49.69 -11.45
C GLN A 758 -5.72 48.25 -11.73
N ALA A 759 -4.83 47.26 -11.62
CA ALA A 759 -5.15 45.84 -11.79
C ALA A 759 -5.94 45.28 -10.61
N LEU A 760 -5.55 45.59 -9.37
CA LEU A 760 -6.23 45.25 -8.13
C LEU A 760 -7.53 45.99 -7.93
N ASP A 761 -7.76 47.19 -8.47
CA ASP A 761 -9.10 47.82 -8.38
C ASP A 761 -10.09 47.08 -9.28
N ASP A 762 -9.66 46.72 -10.50
CA ASP A 762 -10.46 45.91 -11.43
C ASP A 762 -10.67 44.48 -10.88
N ILE A 763 -9.63 43.90 -10.27
CA ILE A 763 -9.68 42.58 -9.63
C ILE A 763 -10.46 42.61 -8.30
N ARG A 764 -10.32 43.63 -7.43
CA ARG A 764 -11.13 43.77 -6.19
C ARG A 764 -12.60 43.92 -6.52
N ALA A 765 -12.92 44.66 -7.59
CA ALA A 765 -14.28 44.74 -8.10
C ALA A 765 -14.79 43.37 -8.61
N GLN A 766 -13.93 42.56 -9.23
CA GLN A 766 -14.25 41.17 -9.61
C GLN A 766 -14.42 40.25 -8.40
N VAL A 767 -13.50 40.29 -7.42
CA VAL A 767 -13.56 39.54 -6.16
C VAL A 767 -14.88 39.84 -5.44
N LEU A 768 -15.24 41.12 -5.28
CA LEU A 768 -16.52 41.52 -4.68
C LEU A 768 -17.75 41.09 -5.48
N SER A 769 -17.60 40.78 -6.77
CA SER A 769 -18.69 40.35 -7.64
C SER A 769 -18.82 38.83 -7.76
N GLU A 770 -17.73 38.10 -7.55
CA GLU A 770 -17.63 36.64 -7.70
C GLU A 770 -17.68 35.93 -6.33
N ILE A 771 -17.03 36.49 -5.31
CA ILE A 771 -17.05 36.00 -3.93
C ILE A 771 -18.23 36.64 -3.19
N THR A 772 -19.38 35.96 -3.24
CA THR A 772 -20.66 36.42 -2.68
C THR A 772 -21.13 35.54 -1.52
N ASP A 773 -22.09 36.03 -0.73
CA ASP A 773 -22.77 35.20 0.29
C ASP A 773 -23.32 33.90 -0.31
N GLU A 774 -23.82 33.95 -1.56
CA GLU A 774 -24.35 32.79 -2.28
C GLU A 774 -23.25 31.76 -2.64
N LEU A 775 -22.00 32.20 -2.82
CA LEU A 775 -20.85 31.31 -3.03
C LEU A 775 -20.59 30.51 -1.75
N PHE A 776 -20.42 31.19 -0.61
CA PHE A 776 -20.13 30.52 0.67
C PHE A 776 -21.26 29.62 1.16
N ASP A 777 -22.50 29.91 0.78
CA ASP A 777 -23.66 29.06 1.05
C ASP A 777 -23.71 27.80 0.16
N ALA A 778 -22.95 27.77 -0.95
CA ALA A 778 -22.93 26.68 -1.93
C ALA A 778 -21.72 25.73 -1.78
N ILE A 779 -20.65 26.14 -1.09
CA ILE A 779 -19.44 25.34 -0.90
C ILE A 779 -19.75 24.04 -0.13
N ASP A 780 -19.39 22.90 -0.71
CA ASP A 780 -19.41 21.61 -0.02
C ASP A 780 -18.06 21.37 0.66
N LEU A 781 -18.05 21.43 2.00
CA LEU A 781 -16.84 21.23 2.79
C LEU A 781 -16.76 19.80 3.32
N PRO A 782 -15.55 19.23 3.49
CA PRO A 782 -15.35 18.00 4.23
C PRO A 782 -16.04 18.06 5.61
N GLY A 783 -16.75 16.99 6.00
CA GLY A 783 -17.66 16.98 7.17
C GLY A 783 -17.00 17.23 8.54
N ASN A 784 -15.68 17.39 8.59
CA ASN A 784 -14.87 17.75 9.75
C ASN A 784 -14.53 19.25 9.83
N VAL A 785 -14.77 20.06 8.78
CA VAL A 785 -14.50 21.50 8.80
C VAL A 785 -15.54 22.24 9.66
N PRO A 786 -15.15 22.99 10.71
CA PRO A 786 -16.10 23.65 11.59
C PRO A 786 -16.54 25.03 11.05
N ASP A 787 -17.83 25.39 11.19
CA ASP A 787 -18.39 26.68 10.74
C ASP A 787 -17.57 27.93 11.10
N PRO A 788 -16.94 28.04 12.30
CA PRO A 788 -16.09 29.18 12.64
C PRO A 788 -14.84 29.32 11.76
N ALA A 789 -14.31 28.22 11.21
CA ALA A 789 -13.16 28.26 10.30
C ALA A 789 -13.54 28.84 8.94
N LEU A 790 -14.70 28.43 8.40
CA LEU A 790 -15.27 28.98 7.16
C LEU A 790 -15.54 30.48 7.31
N GLU A 791 -16.18 30.89 8.40
CA GLU A 791 -16.50 32.30 8.67
C GLU A 791 -15.24 33.14 8.89
N ALA A 792 -14.21 32.59 9.52
CA ALA A 792 -12.91 33.24 9.66
C ALA A 792 -12.26 33.54 8.30
N ILE A 793 -12.25 32.57 7.38
CA ILE A 793 -11.67 32.75 6.04
C ILE A 793 -12.51 33.69 5.19
N ARG A 794 -13.84 33.60 5.27
CA ARG A 794 -14.74 34.57 4.66
C ARG A 794 -14.41 36.00 5.10
N GLN A 795 -14.27 36.25 6.41
CA GLN A 795 -13.94 37.57 6.93
C GLN A 795 -12.56 38.05 6.49
N ILE A 796 -11.59 37.15 6.29
CA ILE A 796 -10.27 37.51 5.77
C ILE A 796 -10.36 37.93 4.29
N ILE A 797 -11.08 37.16 3.47
CA ILE A 797 -11.28 37.45 2.05
C ILE A 797 -12.11 38.74 1.86
N GLU A 798 -13.16 38.94 2.64
CA GLU A 798 -13.95 40.18 2.62
C GLU A 798 -13.11 41.38 3.07
N ALA A 799 -12.25 41.22 4.07
CA ALA A 799 -11.38 42.30 4.51
C ALA A 799 -10.34 42.65 3.43
N PHE A 800 -9.80 41.67 2.72
CA PHE A 800 -8.98 41.89 1.52
C PHE A 800 -9.74 42.64 0.43
N ALA A 801 -10.94 42.19 0.09
CA ALA A 801 -11.72 42.76 -0.99
C ALA A 801 -12.08 44.23 -0.71
N ASN A 802 -12.37 44.56 0.56
CA ASN A 802 -12.79 45.91 0.97
C ASN A 802 -11.63 46.87 1.24
N ASN A 803 -10.55 46.39 1.86
CA ASN A 803 -9.47 47.25 2.38
C ASN A 803 -8.08 46.81 1.92
N GLY A 804 -7.97 45.87 0.98
CA GLY A 804 -6.69 45.31 0.55
C GLY A 804 -5.94 44.64 1.70
N TYR A 805 -4.61 44.71 1.67
CA TYR A 805 -3.74 44.06 2.64
C TYR A 805 -3.89 44.58 4.08
N ASP A 806 -4.24 45.86 4.27
CA ASP A 806 -4.54 46.43 5.60
C ASP A 806 -5.74 45.72 6.26
N GLY A 807 -6.72 45.32 5.44
CA GLY A 807 -7.86 44.52 5.88
C GLY A 807 -7.45 43.10 6.26
N ILE A 808 -6.58 42.47 5.46
CA ILE A 808 -6.08 41.11 5.73
C ILE A 808 -5.34 41.07 7.06
N SER A 809 -4.35 41.94 7.30
CA SER A 809 -3.55 41.89 8.55
C SER A 809 -4.46 41.98 9.79
N GLN A 810 -5.39 42.93 9.79
CA GLN A 810 -6.34 43.10 10.89
C GLN A 810 -7.30 41.91 11.05
N SER A 811 -7.70 41.30 9.94
CA SER A 811 -8.61 40.14 9.96
C SER A 811 -7.88 38.86 10.39
N ILE A 812 -6.64 38.65 9.95
CA ILE A 812 -5.79 37.52 10.36
C ILE A 812 -5.50 37.60 11.86
N GLU A 813 -5.12 38.76 12.40
CA GLU A 813 -4.96 38.95 13.85
C GLU A 813 -6.23 38.59 14.65
N ALA A 814 -7.41 38.84 14.08
CA ALA A 814 -8.70 38.55 14.71
C ALA A 814 -9.13 37.09 14.57
N ASN A 815 -8.78 36.42 13.47
CA ASN A 815 -9.42 35.19 13.01
C ASN A 815 -8.48 33.98 12.82
N ALA A 816 -7.15 34.15 12.87
CA ALA A 816 -6.18 33.07 12.58
C ALA A 816 -6.38 31.80 13.42
N ASN A 817 -6.68 31.95 14.72
CA ASN A 817 -6.92 30.82 15.62
C ASN A 817 -8.20 30.03 15.29
N GLN A 818 -9.14 30.63 14.55
CA GLN A 818 -10.39 30.00 14.14
C GLN A 818 -10.26 29.31 12.79
N ALA A 819 -9.43 29.83 11.89
CA ALA A 819 -9.11 29.19 10.60
C ALA A 819 -8.31 27.89 10.78
N GLY A 820 -7.29 27.88 11.65
CA GLY A 820 -6.59 26.66 12.08
C GLY A 820 -5.97 25.85 10.93
N GLU A 821 -6.08 24.51 11.01
CA GLU A 821 -5.58 23.58 9.98
C GLU A 821 -6.45 23.51 8.72
N TRP A 822 -7.65 24.13 8.74
CA TRP A 822 -8.65 24.03 7.69
C TRP A 822 -8.48 25.04 6.55
N VAL A 823 -7.38 25.82 6.57
CA VAL A 823 -7.14 26.88 5.59
C VAL A 823 -7.13 26.34 4.17
N ASP A 824 -6.38 25.27 3.93
CA ASP A 824 -6.21 24.71 2.60
C ASP A 824 -7.53 24.13 2.07
N ASP A 825 -8.23 23.35 2.90
CA ASP A 825 -9.53 22.75 2.53
C ASP A 825 -10.58 23.79 2.14
N ILE A 826 -10.67 24.90 2.88
CA ILE A 826 -11.64 25.95 2.59
C ILE A 826 -11.27 26.74 1.33
N PHE A 827 -9.99 27.08 1.14
CA PHE A 827 -9.56 27.82 -0.06
C PHE A 827 -9.73 26.98 -1.33
N PHE A 828 -9.45 25.68 -1.29
CA PHE A 828 -9.72 24.77 -2.41
C PHE A 828 -11.21 24.71 -2.74
N ALA A 829 -12.07 24.55 -1.73
CA ALA A 829 -13.51 24.47 -1.95
C ALA A 829 -14.10 25.79 -2.51
N ILE A 830 -13.53 26.95 -2.16
CA ILE A 830 -13.87 28.24 -2.79
C ILE A 830 -13.40 28.28 -4.26
N GLN A 831 -12.20 27.78 -4.54
CA GLN A 831 -11.60 27.80 -5.88
C GLN A 831 -12.39 26.92 -6.87
N ASP A 832 -12.90 25.79 -6.42
CA ASP A 832 -13.69 24.83 -7.22
C ASP A 832 -15.02 25.42 -7.69
N GLU A 833 -15.65 26.27 -6.86
CA GLU A 833 -16.92 26.93 -7.17
C GLU A 833 -16.76 28.17 -8.08
N LEU A 834 -15.53 28.62 -8.30
CA LEU A 834 -15.25 29.80 -9.13
C LEU A 834 -14.91 29.43 -10.58
N ALA A 835 -15.37 30.27 -11.51
CA ALA A 835 -14.96 30.16 -12.90
C ALA A 835 -13.49 30.57 -13.08
N ALA A 836 -12.81 29.96 -14.07
CA ALA A 836 -11.46 30.36 -14.46
C ALA A 836 -11.40 31.88 -14.75
N GLY A 837 -10.43 32.55 -14.15
CA GLY A 837 -10.34 34.00 -14.11
C GLY A 837 -9.36 34.52 -13.05
N PRO A 838 -9.06 35.83 -13.05
CA PRO A 838 -8.04 36.41 -12.17
C PRO A 838 -8.27 36.18 -10.68
N VAL A 839 -9.53 36.05 -10.24
CA VAL A 839 -9.85 35.79 -8.83
C VAL A 839 -9.48 34.36 -8.45
N ARG A 840 -9.94 33.38 -9.23
CA ARG A 840 -9.65 31.96 -9.04
C ARG A 840 -8.18 31.63 -9.24
N ASP A 841 -7.58 32.11 -10.33
CA ASP A 841 -6.28 31.63 -10.80
C ASP A 841 -5.09 32.43 -10.26
N PHE A 842 -5.34 33.55 -9.57
CA PHE A 842 -4.27 34.45 -9.10
C PHE A 842 -4.50 34.96 -7.69
N VAL A 843 -5.69 35.49 -7.38
CA VAL A 843 -5.93 36.09 -6.06
C VAL A 843 -6.07 35.05 -4.96
N LEU A 844 -6.88 34.02 -5.16
CA LEU A 844 -7.17 33.05 -4.11
C LEU A 844 -5.95 32.22 -3.68
N PRO A 845 -5.14 31.65 -4.60
CA PRO A 845 -3.95 30.90 -4.19
C PRO A 845 -2.93 31.76 -3.45
N MET A 846 -2.77 33.03 -3.85
CA MET A 846 -1.90 33.98 -3.15
C MET A 846 -2.43 34.27 -1.74
N LEU A 847 -3.73 34.51 -1.59
CA LEU A 847 -4.37 34.72 -0.29
C LEU A 847 -4.26 33.48 0.60
N GLN A 848 -4.46 32.29 0.05
CA GLN A 848 -4.32 31.03 0.75
C GLN A 848 -2.93 30.91 1.37
N LEU A 849 -1.87 31.13 0.59
CA LEU A 849 -0.48 31.03 1.06
C LEU A 849 -0.17 32.06 2.16
N ILE A 850 -0.66 33.30 2.02
CA ILE A 850 -0.49 34.36 3.03
C ILE A 850 -1.22 33.96 4.32
N VAL A 851 -2.47 33.52 4.21
CA VAL A 851 -3.29 33.12 5.37
C VAL A 851 -2.70 31.90 6.05
N ARG A 852 -2.32 30.87 5.29
CA ARG A 852 -1.69 29.63 5.80
C ARG A 852 -0.42 29.94 6.58
N SER A 853 0.46 30.74 5.99
CA SER A 853 1.74 31.10 6.62
C SER A 853 1.54 31.95 7.88
N ALA A 854 0.62 32.92 7.83
CA ALA A 854 0.33 33.79 8.97
C ALA A 854 -0.42 33.05 10.09
N VAL A 855 -1.24 32.04 9.78
CA VAL A 855 -1.88 31.17 10.78
C VAL A 855 -0.84 30.31 11.50
N LEU A 856 0.14 29.77 10.77
CA LEU A 856 1.24 28.98 11.34
C LEU A 856 2.17 29.82 12.23
N GLN A 857 2.48 31.05 11.82
CA GLN A 857 3.45 31.91 12.52
C GLN A 857 2.82 32.89 13.52
N GLN A 858 1.50 33.07 13.50
CA GLN A 858 0.74 34.05 14.31
C GLN A 858 1.13 35.52 14.09
N GLU A 859 1.91 35.81 13.04
CA GLU A 859 2.34 37.14 12.62
C GLU A 859 2.63 37.09 11.11
N ILE A 860 2.62 38.25 10.44
CA ILE A 860 3.07 38.39 9.05
C ILE A 860 4.44 39.09 9.09
N ASP A 861 5.50 38.37 8.75
CA ASP A 861 6.86 38.90 8.57
C ASP A 861 7.16 39.11 7.07
N ASP A 862 8.02 40.08 6.77
CA ASP A 862 8.42 40.47 5.41
C ASP A 862 9.04 39.29 4.64
N ASP A 863 9.84 38.45 5.32
CA ASP A 863 10.46 37.26 4.73
C ASP A 863 9.42 36.19 4.37
N VAL A 864 8.32 36.09 5.14
CA VAL A 864 7.21 35.16 4.86
C VAL A 864 6.46 35.59 3.61
N VAL A 865 6.21 36.89 3.44
CA VAL A 865 5.54 37.41 2.25
C VAL A 865 6.41 37.24 1.02
N ILE A 866 7.72 37.52 1.12
CA ILE A 866 8.68 37.29 0.02
C ILE A 866 8.67 35.81 -0.38
N ARG A 867 8.71 34.89 0.59
CA ARG A 867 8.60 33.45 0.34
C ARG A 867 7.30 33.07 -0.36
N VAL A 868 6.17 33.60 0.10
CA VAL A 868 4.86 33.33 -0.51
C VAL A 868 4.77 33.87 -1.93
N LEU A 869 5.28 35.07 -2.19
CA LEU A 869 5.33 35.66 -3.54
C LEU A 869 6.30 34.90 -4.44
N ALA A 870 7.43 34.46 -3.91
CA ALA A 870 8.38 33.64 -4.63
C ALA A 870 7.76 32.31 -5.06
N HIS A 871 7.15 31.61 -4.10
CA HIS A 871 6.43 30.35 -4.33
C HIS A 871 5.28 30.52 -5.33
N PHE A 872 4.49 31.59 -5.20
CA PHE A 872 3.43 31.87 -6.15
C PHE A 872 3.98 32.12 -7.56
N PHE A 873 5.01 32.94 -7.69
CA PHE A 873 5.61 33.25 -8.98
C PHE A 873 6.15 32.00 -9.65
N THR A 874 6.95 31.20 -8.94
CA THR A 874 7.51 29.96 -9.49
C THR A 874 6.43 28.96 -9.87
N GLN A 875 5.48 28.67 -8.99
CA GLN A 875 4.43 27.68 -9.25
C GLN A 875 3.47 28.11 -10.39
N GLN A 876 3.02 29.37 -10.38
CA GLN A 876 1.96 29.83 -11.28
C GLN A 876 2.46 30.42 -12.60
N VAL A 877 3.64 31.02 -12.60
CA VAL A 877 4.20 31.73 -13.77
C VAL A 877 5.19 30.86 -14.52
N ILE A 878 5.90 29.98 -13.82
CA ILE A 878 6.93 29.13 -14.42
C ILE A 878 6.42 27.69 -14.54
N VAL A 879 6.18 27.01 -13.43
CA VAL A 879 5.88 25.57 -13.41
C VAL A 879 4.57 25.27 -14.14
N LYS A 880 3.48 25.98 -13.84
CA LYS A 880 2.17 25.76 -14.48
C LYS A 880 2.18 25.94 -16.00
N PRO A 881 2.75 27.01 -16.60
CA PRO A 881 2.73 27.17 -18.06
C PRO A 881 3.75 26.30 -18.80
N TYR A 882 4.93 26.07 -18.20
CA TYR A 882 6.01 25.34 -18.88
C TYR A 882 5.92 23.82 -18.68
N PHE A 883 5.37 23.34 -17.57
CA PHE A 883 5.22 21.90 -17.29
C PHE A 883 3.77 21.48 -17.02
N GLY A 884 3.10 22.05 -16.01
CA GLY A 884 1.81 21.54 -15.52
C GLY A 884 0.67 21.52 -16.55
N SER A 885 0.41 22.63 -17.25
CA SER A 885 -0.70 22.69 -18.22
C SER A 885 -0.45 21.85 -19.47
N PRO A 886 0.76 21.84 -20.06
CA PRO A 886 1.08 20.93 -21.16
C PRO A 886 0.97 19.44 -20.78
N VAL A 887 1.48 19.05 -19.60
CA VAL A 887 1.43 17.67 -19.12
C VAL A 887 -0.01 17.24 -18.83
N ALA A 888 -0.86 18.12 -18.28
CA ALA A 888 -2.29 17.84 -18.11
C ALA A 888 -2.97 17.46 -19.45
N GLY A 889 -2.66 18.16 -20.54
CA GLY A 889 -3.18 17.81 -21.86
C GLY A 889 -2.65 16.48 -22.41
N GLN A 890 -1.44 16.07 -22.02
CA GLN A 890 -0.88 14.76 -22.38
C GLN A 890 -1.51 13.64 -21.53
N LEU A 891 -1.80 13.89 -20.25
CA LEU A 891 -2.54 12.98 -19.39
C LEU A 891 -3.96 12.71 -19.93
N ASP A 892 -4.67 13.76 -20.38
CA ASP A 892 -5.99 13.62 -21.03
C ASP A 892 -5.93 12.77 -22.31
N ASP A 893 -4.87 12.93 -23.12
CA ASP A 893 -4.60 12.09 -24.29
C ASP A 893 -4.33 10.64 -23.90
N ALA A 894 -3.58 10.41 -22.82
CA ALA A 894 -3.28 9.07 -22.29
C ALA A 894 -4.56 8.35 -21.87
N LEU A 895 -5.43 9.03 -21.10
CA LEU A 895 -6.72 8.47 -20.69
C LEU A 895 -7.61 8.16 -21.90
N THR A 896 -7.70 9.09 -22.85
CA THR A 896 -8.49 8.88 -24.08
C THR A 896 -8.00 7.67 -24.88
N LYS A 897 -6.69 7.52 -25.04
CA LYS A 897 -6.10 6.38 -25.75
C LYS A 897 -6.32 5.08 -24.98
N ALA A 898 -6.13 5.05 -23.66
CA ALA A 898 -6.42 3.87 -22.84
C ALA A 898 -7.89 3.43 -22.94
N GLN A 899 -8.83 4.38 -22.85
CA GLN A 899 -10.26 4.11 -22.99
C GLN A 899 -10.65 3.54 -24.36
N THR A 900 -9.94 3.97 -25.42
CA THR A 900 -10.26 3.60 -26.81
C THR A 900 -9.39 2.47 -27.35
N PHE A 901 -8.39 2.01 -26.59
CA PHE A 901 -7.47 0.95 -26.98
C PHE A 901 -8.22 -0.35 -27.31
N VAL A 902 -7.78 -1.02 -28.38
CA VAL A 902 -8.29 -2.31 -28.83
C VAL A 902 -7.11 -3.22 -29.14
N PRO A 903 -6.99 -4.39 -28.48
CA PRO A 903 -5.90 -5.33 -28.75
C PRO A 903 -5.86 -5.75 -30.23
N THR A 904 -4.66 -5.85 -30.81
CA THR A 904 -4.48 -6.24 -32.21
C THR A 904 -4.69 -7.74 -32.44
N SER A 905 -4.46 -8.55 -31.40
CA SER A 905 -4.64 -10.01 -31.39
C SER A 905 -5.63 -10.43 -30.30
N THR A 906 -6.33 -11.55 -30.54
CA THR A 906 -7.16 -12.23 -29.53
C THR A 906 -6.40 -13.39 -28.87
N SER A 907 -5.16 -13.65 -29.26
CA SER A 907 -4.31 -14.71 -28.69
C SER A 907 -3.59 -14.19 -27.46
N ASP A 908 -3.66 -14.91 -26.34
CA ASP A 908 -2.95 -14.58 -25.10
C ASP A 908 -1.45 -14.34 -25.33
N GLY A 909 -0.78 -15.30 -25.98
CA GLY A 909 0.66 -15.20 -26.22
C GLY A 909 1.08 -14.01 -27.09
N ASP A 910 0.24 -13.58 -28.04
CA ASP A 910 0.56 -12.38 -28.84
C ASP A 910 0.37 -11.11 -27.99
N ARG A 911 -0.70 -11.04 -27.20
CA ARG A 911 -0.97 -9.91 -26.31
C ARG A 911 0.12 -9.77 -25.25
N ARG A 912 0.55 -10.88 -24.62
CA ARG A 912 1.66 -10.91 -23.66
C ARG A 912 2.94 -10.36 -24.29
N VAL A 913 3.28 -10.83 -25.49
CA VAL A 913 4.47 -10.36 -26.23
C VAL A 913 4.36 -8.88 -26.60
N ASP A 914 3.20 -8.42 -27.04
CA ASP A 914 2.99 -7.00 -27.38
C ASP A 914 3.12 -6.12 -26.13
N MET A 915 2.46 -6.48 -25.02
CA MET A 915 2.58 -5.76 -23.75
C MET A 915 4.01 -5.73 -23.23
N HIS A 916 4.68 -6.88 -23.20
CA HIS A 916 6.07 -6.98 -22.77
C HIS A 916 6.99 -6.13 -23.65
N ASN A 917 6.86 -6.20 -24.98
CA ASN A 917 7.69 -5.40 -25.87
C ASN A 917 7.42 -3.90 -25.74
N ASP A 918 6.16 -3.47 -25.57
CA ASP A 918 5.83 -2.06 -25.40
C ASP A 918 6.38 -1.53 -24.07
N PHE A 919 6.30 -2.34 -23.01
CA PHE A 919 6.86 -2.00 -21.70
C PHE A 919 8.39 -2.03 -21.68
N ALA A 920 8.98 -3.04 -22.32
CA ALA A 920 10.41 -3.15 -22.48
C ALA A 920 10.96 -2.05 -23.38
N ASP A 921 10.26 -1.66 -24.44
CA ASP A 921 10.64 -0.51 -25.26
C ASP A 921 10.55 0.78 -24.42
N PHE A 922 9.53 0.92 -23.56
CA PHE A 922 9.40 2.04 -22.63
C PHE A 922 10.52 2.08 -21.57
N ARG A 923 11.01 0.93 -21.11
CA ARG A 923 12.06 0.85 -20.07
C ARG A 923 13.49 0.66 -20.59
N THR A 924 13.72 0.12 -21.79
CA THR A 924 15.05 -0.41 -22.21
C THR A 924 15.45 -0.20 -23.66
N ARG A 925 14.66 0.47 -24.52
CA ARG A 925 15.04 0.53 -25.94
C ARG A 925 16.40 1.23 -26.12
N GLY A 926 17.37 0.47 -26.63
CA GLY A 926 18.80 0.80 -26.69
C GLY A 926 19.23 1.91 -27.65
N ASP A 927 18.64 3.09 -27.54
CA ASP A 927 19.32 4.38 -27.71
C ASP A 927 19.44 4.97 -26.29
N PRO A 928 20.55 5.62 -25.91
CA PRO A 928 20.75 6.17 -24.57
C PRO A 928 19.91 7.45 -24.37
N ASP A 929 18.62 7.46 -24.74
CA ASP A 929 17.81 8.66 -24.99
C ASP A 929 16.35 8.66 -24.46
N ASP A 930 15.81 7.68 -23.69
CA ASP A 930 14.38 7.74 -23.25
C ASP A 930 14.07 7.80 -21.72
N MET A 931 14.15 6.73 -20.90
CA MET A 931 13.93 6.86 -19.42
C MET A 931 15.24 7.07 -18.65
N ASP A 932 16.31 6.42 -19.10
CA ASP A 932 17.67 6.65 -18.59
C ASP A 932 18.13 8.09 -18.87
N THR A 933 17.63 8.78 -19.90
CA THR A 933 17.88 10.23 -20.14
C THR A 933 16.91 11.17 -19.50
N LEU A 934 15.63 10.80 -19.36
CA LEU A 934 14.76 11.54 -18.46
C LEU A 934 15.41 11.66 -17.07
N ASN A 935 16.14 10.62 -16.66
CA ASN A 935 17.01 10.62 -15.49
C ASN A 935 18.40 11.25 -15.74
N ASP A 936 19.14 10.87 -16.80
CA ASP A 936 20.53 11.32 -17.06
C ASP A 936 20.60 12.81 -17.48
N ASP A 937 19.64 13.34 -18.26
CA ASP A 937 19.57 14.76 -18.63
C ASP A 937 19.18 15.62 -17.42
N ALA A 938 18.25 15.13 -16.59
CA ALA A 938 17.99 15.68 -15.27
C ALA A 938 19.26 15.64 -14.37
N TRP A 939 20.02 14.55 -14.40
CA TRP A 939 21.27 14.39 -13.63
C TRP A 939 22.41 15.25 -14.19
N ASP A 940 22.55 15.41 -15.50
CA ASP A 940 23.56 16.23 -16.15
C ASP A 940 23.28 17.72 -15.92
N ALA A 941 22.00 18.12 -15.89
CA ALA A 941 21.57 19.45 -15.47
C ALA A 941 21.94 19.72 -14.00
N LEU A 942 21.68 18.76 -13.10
CA LEU A 942 22.01 18.84 -11.68
C LEU A 942 23.52 18.77 -11.39
N SER A 943 24.30 18.04 -12.17
CA SER A 943 25.76 17.94 -11.99
C SER A 943 26.50 19.27 -12.23
N GLN A 944 25.87 20.22 -12.94
CA GLN A 944 26.39 21.57 -13.12
C GLN A 944 26.16 22.47 -11.89
N GLN A 945 25.25 22.08 -10.99
CA GLN A 945 24.93 22.78 -9.74
C GLN A 945 26.14 22.84 -8.80
N ASP A 946 26.90 21.76 -8.66
CA ASP A 946 28.12 21.70 -7.83
C ASP A 946 29.15 22.79 -8.20
N LEU A 947 29.34 23.04 -9.50
CA LEU A 947 30.27 24.07 -9.97
C LEU A 947 29.78 25.48 -9.68
N ILE A 948 28.46 25.68 -9.71
CA ILE A 948 27.83 26.97 -9.42
C ILE A 948 27.81 27.21 -7.90
N ASP A 949 27.49 26.19 -7.10
CA ASP A 949 27.49 26.24 -5.63
C ASP A 949 28.90 26.34 -5.05
N ASP A 950 29.90 25.71 -5.65
CA ASP A 950 31.31 25.93 -5.33
C ASP A 950 31.68 27.40 -5.58
N MET A 951 31.21 27.98 -6.68
CA MET A 951 31.47 29.38 -7.00
C MET A 951 30.74 30.31 -6.02
N ALA A 952 29.48 30.04 -5.68
CA ALA A 952 28.70 30.78 -4.69
C ALA A 952 29.33 30.68 -3.28
N THR A 953 29.78 29.50 -2.87
CA THR A 953 30.46 29.24 -1.59
C THR A 953 31.80 29.96 -1.50
N VAL A 954 32.57 29.97 -2.59
CA VAL A 954 33.83 30.73 -2.67
C VAL A 954 33.56 32.23 -2.56
N LEU A 955 32.52 32.74 -3.22
CA LEU A 955 32.12 34.15 -3.16
C LEU A 955 31.64 34.54 -1.75
N ASP A 956 30.83 33.70 -1.10
CA ASP A 956 30.35 33.92 0.27
C ASP A 956 31.48 33.83 1.29
N THR A 957 32.41 32.88 1.14
CA THR A 957 33.61 32.79 1.98
C THR A 957 34.48 34.03 1.83
N LEU A 958 34.66 34.54 0.62
CA LEU A 958 35.40 35.77 0.36
C LEU A 958 34.68 36.99 0.96
N SER A 959 33.36 37.07 0.82
CA SER A 959 32.50 38.10 1.42
C SER A 959 32.64 38.10 2.95
N ASN A 960 32.51 36.93 3.58
CA ASN A 960 32.66 36.73 5.02
C ASN A 960 34.07 37.05 5.55
N ILE A 961 35.13 36.71 4.81
CA ILE A 961 36.51 37.10 5.17
C ILE A 961 36.65 38.63 5.14
N VAL A 962 36.07 39.27 4.13
CA VAL A 962 36.09 40.73 4.00
C VAL A 962 35.35 41.38 5.18
N ASP A 963 34.14 40.92 5.49
CA ASP A 963 33.27 41.53 6.50
C ASP A 963 33.69 41.21 7.95
N THR A 964 34.16 39.99 8.21
CA THR A 964 34.46 39.53 9.57
C THR A 964 35.90 39.82 9.99
N ILE A 965 36.85 39.81 9.04
CA ILE A 965 38.28 39.91 9.35
C ILE A 965 38.83 41.24 8.88
N LEU A 966 38.63 41.58 7.60
CA LEU A 966 39.26 42.76 7.02
C LEU A 966 38.56 44.04 7.49
N TYR A 967 37.23 44.08 7.49
CA TYR A 967 36.46 45.25 7.88
C TYR A 967 36.73 45.70 9.33
N PRO A 968 36.72 44.82 10.36
CA PRO A 968 37.00 45.23 11.74
C PRO A 968 38.48 45.58 11.96
N LEU A 969 39.40 44.92 11.24
CA LEU A 969 40.83 45.23 11.29
C LEU A 969 41.12 46.62 10.74
N PHE A 970 40.62 46.95 9.54
CA PHE A 970 40.83 48.25 8.91
C PHE A 970 39.99 49.35 9.58
N GLY A 971 38.83 49.02 10.13
CA GLY A 971 38.03 49.87 11.03
C GLY A 971 38.75 50.23 12.33
N GLY A 972 39.39 49.25 12.97
CA GLY A 972 40.22 49.47 14.15
C GLY A 972 41.45 50.35 13.85
N LEU A 973 42.05 50.20 12.67
CA LEU A 973 43.18 51.02 12.22
C LEU A 973 42.75 52.45 11.85
N CYS A 974 41.62 52.61 11.17
CA CYS A 974 41.03 53.90 10.81
C CYS A 974 40.66 54.71 12.06
N SER A 975 39.97 54.09 13.02
CA SER A 975 39.61 54.71 14.31
C SER A 975 40.84 55.05 15.17
N SER A 976 41.97 54.40 14.93
CA SER A 976 43.28 54.71 15.55
C SER A 976 44.07 55.81 14.82
N GLY A 977 43.51 56.41 13.77
CA GLY A 977 44.09 57.55 13.05
C GLY A 977 45.02 57.17 11.89
N TYR A 978 45.05 55.90 11.48
CA TYR A 978 45.74 55.49 10.26
C TYR A 978 44.90 55.84 9.02
N PRO A 979 45.53 56.15 7.87
CA PRO A 979 44.83 56.54 6.64
C PRO A 979 44.25 55.31 5.90
N THR A 980 43.58 54.41 6.62
CA THR A 980 42.96 53.18 6.09
C THR A 980 41.45 53.30 5.90
N CYS A 981 40.85 54.45 6.22
CA CYS A 981 39.40 54.65 6.09
C CYS A 981 38.92 54.53 4.63
N ALA A 982 39.71 55.01 3.66
CA ALA A 982 39.41 54.81 2.23
C ALA A 982 39.42 53.32 1.82
N MET A 983 40.21 52.49 2.51
CA MET A 983 40.29 51.06 2.26
C MET A 983 39.12 50.28 2.88
N MET A 984 38.48 50.81 3.92
CA MET A 984 37.20 50.27 4.42
C MET A 984 36.07 50.47 3.42
N ASP A 985 36.00 51.66 2.81
CA ASP A 985 35.01 51.94 1.78
C ASP A 985 35.26 51.06 0.54
N ASP A 986 36.52 50.86 0.14
CA ASP A 986 36.89 49.90 -0.93
C ASP A 986 36.45 48.46 -0.61
N LEU A 987 36.64 48.00 0.63
CA LEU A 987 36.25 46.64 1.05
C LEU A 987 34.73 46.45 1.05
N ARG A 988 33.97 47.45 1.52
CA ARG A 988 32.50 47.41 1.51
C ARG A 988 31.93 47.38 0.09
N ASN A 989 32.54 48.13 -0.83
CA ASN A 989 32.17 48.10 -2.25
C ASN A 989 32.55 46.79 -2.94
N PHE A 990 33.62 46.13 -2.47
CA PHE A 990 34.03 44.82 -2.98
C PHE A 990 33.09 43.72 -2.48
N THR A 991 32.66 43.75 -1.21
CA THR A 991 31.61 42.86 -0.68
C THR A 991 30.33 42.98 -1.51
N ALA A 992 29.83 44.20 -1.73
CA ALA A 992 28.62 44.41 -2.54
C ALA A 992 28.75 43.91 -4.00
N ALA A 993 29.96 43.98 -4.58
CA ALA A 993 30.24 43.43 -5.90
C ALA A 993 30.33 41.89 -5.90
N LEU A 994 30.83 41.27 -4.82
CA LEU A 994 30.83 39.82 -4.66
C LEU A 994 29.40 39.29 -4.44
N ASP A 995 28.61 39.98 -3.62
CA ASP A 995 27.20 39.67 -3.38
C ASP A 995 26.39 39.75 -4.69
N ALA A 996 26.65 40.78 -5.51
CA ALA A 996 26.08 40.93 -6.85
C ALA A 996 26.47 39.81 -7.83
N ILE A 997 27.70 39.29 -7.76
CA ILE A 997 28.13 38.15 -8.60
C ILE A 997 27.46 36.87 -8.10
N GLY A 998 27.37 36.67 -6.78
CA GLY A 998 26.64 35.53 -6.18
C GLY A 998 25.12 35.59 -6.36
N LEU A 999 24.58 36.73 -6.78
CA LEU A 999 23.19 36.87 -7.22
C LEU A 999 23.01 36.46 -8.68
N MET A 1000 23.95 36.82 -9.55
CA MET A 1000 23.94 36.40 -10.96
C MET A 1000 24.02 34.87 -11.10
N THR A 1001 24.74 34.18 -10.21
CA THR A 1001 24.78 32.70 -10.20
C THR A 1001 23.40 32.13 -9.95
N LYS A 1002 22.68 32.66 -8.95
CA LYS A 1002 21.32 32.22 -8.62
C LYS A 1002 20.31 32.49 -9.75
N VAL A 1003 20.45 33.60 -10.47
CA VAL A 1003 19.61 33.87 -11.65
C VAL A 1003 19.92 32.89 -12.79
N VAL A 1004 21.18 32.51 -12.99
CA VAL A 1004 21.55 31.49 -13.98
C VAL A 1004 20.98 30.12 -13.58
N GLU A 1005 21.07 29.75 -12.30
CA GLU A 1005 20.45 28.52 -11.77
C GLU A 1005 18.94 28.49 -12.03
N MET A 1006 18.24 29.60 -11.76
CA MET A 1006 16.80 29.72 -12.02
C MET A 1006 16.45 29.59 -13.52
N ILE A 1007 17.29 30.11 -14.42
CA ILE A 1007 17.10 29.97 -15.87
C ILE A 1007 17.28 28.51 -16.28
N MET A 1008 18.35 27.85 -15.82
CA MET A 1008 18.64 26.45 -16.13
C MET A 1008 17.48 25.55 -15.68
N LYS A 1009 17.03 25.68 -14.43
CA LYS A 1009 15.88 24.92 -13.90
C LYS A 1009 14.58 25.14 -14.67
N THR A 1010 14.40 26.33 -15.23
CA THR A 1010 13.23 26.61 -16.09
C THR A 1010 13.37 25.93 -17.46
N GLU A 1011 14.58 25.87 -18.03
CA GLU A 1011 14.87 25.14 -19.27
C GLU A 1011 14.69 23.63 -19.05
N ASP A 1012 15.15 23.09 -17.92
CA ASP A 1012 15.00 21.67 -17.55
C ASP A 1012 13.51 21.27 -17.50
N LEU A 1013 12.64 22.09 -16.91
CA LEU A 1013 11.18 21.86 -16.92
C LEU A 1013 10.58 21.85 -18.33
N VAL A 1014 11.15 22.59 -19.28
CA VAL A 1014 10.69 22.63 -20.68
C VAL A 1014 11.14 21.39 -21.44
N GLU A 1015 12.38 20.94 -21.23
CA GLU A 1015 12.94 19.71 -21.82
C GLU A 1015 12.17 18.50 -21.31
N LEU A 1016 12.01 18.37 -19.99
CA LEU A 1016 11.24 17.31 -19.34
C LEU A 1016 9.81 17.16 -19.89
N LYS A 1017 9.15 18.28 -20.19
CA LYS A 1017 7.79 18.32 -20.77
C LYS A 1017 7.76 17.78 -22.21
N ASP A 1018 8.81 17.98 -22.98
CA ASP A 1018 8.92 17.43 -24.35
C ASP A 1018 9.24 15.94 -24.30
N ASP A 1019 10.01 15.48 -23.31
CA ASP A 1019 10.36 14.06 -23.13
C ASP A 1019 9.14 13.25 -22.70
N VAL A 1020 8.35 13.70 -21.72
CA VAL A 1020 7.14 12.97 -21.27
C VAL A 1020 6.11 12.76 -22.40
N ALA A 1021 6.14 13.57 -23.48
CA ALA A 1021 5.20 13.46 -24.60
C ALA A 1021 5.31 12.14 -25.40
N PHE A 1022 6.44 11.42 -25.36
CA PHE A 1022 6.59 10.17 -26.11
C PHE A 1022 5.85 8.99 -25.46
N ILE A 1023 5.60 9.05 -24.14
CA ILE A 1023 5.02 7.94 -23.34
C ILE A 1023 3.72 7.43 -23.98
N ASN A 1024 2.81 8.34 -24.33
CA ASN A 1024 1.52 7.99 -24.92
C ASN A 1024 1.62 7.38 -26.31
N ASN A 1025 2.71 7.63 -27.03
CA ASN A 1025 2.90 7.11 -28.39
C ASN A 1025 3.58 5.74 -28.38
N LEU A 1026 4.11 5.30 -27.24
CA LEU A 1026 4.82 4.04 -27.08
C LEU A 1026 3.94 2.99 -26.41
N LEU A 1027 3.28 3.34 -25.31
CA LEU A 1027 2.49 2.40 -24.50
C LEU A 1027 1.02 2.27 -24.96
N LEU A 1028 0.52 3.29 -25.65
CA LEU A 1028 -0.90 3.47 -25.99
C LEU A 1028 -1.09 3.68 -27.51
N VAL A 1029 -0.44 2.84 -28.31
CA VAL A 1029 -0.48 2.89 -29.79
C VAL A 1029 -1.89 2.54 -30.31
N GLU A 1030 -2.38 3.32 -31.29
CA GLU A 1030 -3.63 3.06 -32.04
C GLU A 1030 -3.56 1.82 -32.96
#